data_AF-B6WUI8-F1
#
_entry.id   AF-B6WUI8-F1
#
_cell.length_a   1.000
_cell.length_b   1.000
_cell.length_c   1.000
_cell.angle_alpha   90.00
_cell.angle_beta   90.00
_cell.angle_gamma   90.00
#
_symmetry.space_group_name_H-M   'P 1'
#
loop_
_entity.id
_entity.type
_entity.pdbx_description
1 polymer ?
#
loop_
_entity_poly.entity_id
_entity_poly.type
_entity_poly.pdbx_seq_one_letter_code
_entity_poly.pdbx_strand_id
1 'polypeptide(L)'
;MKRERHTYLTLQTVEAARQGWLDRISAEGRELATERVPLSAALHRVLAEPVAARRSSPAFHGAAMDGIAVNAESTFTASTRRPLRLTIGTDAFWINTGHPLPAGTNAVVMVENVNTEPDGRHVVIEKAAFPWQHVRKLGEDMVASEIILPPGVCIGPYELGALAAGGVLEPLVFKKPRVGIIPSGTEIVPLTEAREEDLCAGRCLPEFNSYIFSAIVQEAGGEAFTLPIVPDDPEAISAAIDAAIDQGADLVLLNAGSSAGSHDYSADVIAHKGELLTHGVAVMPGKPTALGMVRGVPIIGSPGYPVSAIVALEEFVQPLLALLQKRCLAHRETVTALPVNPLPSRPGMEERIRVKLGRVDDTFFAVPLPRGAGTVTSLSRADGIISVARDCEGISRDEPVQVQLLRPRQQVEGTLLAIGSHDNTLDLIDSFLRREHPRFRLASAHVGSLGGLMALKRHQCHLAGSHLLNDADGVYNRQALRDNLQGEPMLLVRLVDREQGLIVAPGNPMGIHDIADLAREDVRFINRQRGSGTRVLLDYRLKQLGIRPQQLAGYEDEEYTHMNVAAAVLSGRAHTGLAVRAAACALGLDFVPVGVEEYDLVIPQRYAEDERILALLDVIRSEAFRKEVAALGGYGVEKTGQVIWEYDGR
;
A
#
# COMPACT_ATOMS: atom_id res chain seq x y z
N MET A 1 7.10 -47.43 6.17
CA MET A 1 6.23 -47.11 5.02
C MET A 1 6.88 -45.99 4.21
N LYS A 2 7.20 -46.21 2.94
CA LYS A 2 7.61 -45.13 2.02
C LYS A 2 6.37 -44.28 1.75
N ARG A 3 6.38 -43.01 2.17
CA ARG A 3 5.26 -42.08 2.00
C ARG A 3 5.37 -41.40 0.62
N GLU A 4 4.31 -41.47 -0.18
CA GLU A 4 4.24 -40.92 -1.55
C GLU A 4 4.13 -39.40 -1.53
N ARG A 5 4.77 -38.73 -2.50
CA ARG A 5 4.69 -37.27 -2.66
C ARG A 5 3.35 -36.90 -3.29
N HIS A 6 2.59 -36.00 -2.67
CA HIS A 6 1.35 -35.47 -3.24
C HIS A 6 1.67 -34.52 -4.41
N THR A 7 1.47 -34.97 -5.64
CA THR A 7 1.46 -34.11 -6.83
C THR A 7 0.10 -33.42 -6.95
N TYR A 8 0.08 -32.10 -7.19
CA TYR A 8 -1.14 -31.36 -7.54
C TYR A 8 -1.69 -31.88 -8.87
N LEU A 9 -2.66 -32.81 -8.84
CA LEU A 9 -3.10 -33.54 -10.03
C LEU A 9 -3.90 -32.66 -11.02
N THR A 10 -4.55 -31.58 -10.58
CA THR A 10 -5.15 -30.54 -11.45
C THR A 10 -5.35 -29.24 -10.68
N LEU A 11 -4.72 -28.14 -11.10
CA LEU A 11 -4.89 -26.83 -10.46
C LEU A 11 -6.15 -26.12 -10.99
N GLN A 12 -7.00 -25.66 -10.09
CA GLN A 12 -8.16 -24.82 -10.41
C GLN A 12 -7.73 -23.37 -10.64
N THR A 13 -8.47 -22.62 -11.46
CA THR A 13 -8.31 -21.16 -11.54
C THR A 13 -8.77 -20.52 -10.23
N VAL A 14 -8.27 -19.31 -9.93
CA VAL A 14 -8.64 -18.60 -8.69
C VAL A 14 -10.15 -18.37 -8.64
N GLU A 15 -10.73 -17.94 -9.77
CA GLU A 15 -12.16 -17.70 -9.89
C GLU A 15 -12.99 -18.97 -9.67
N ALA A 16 -12.62 -20.09 -10.28
CA ALA A 16 -13.35 -21.34 -10.14
C ALA A 16 -13.28 -21.90 -8.70
N ALA A 17 -12.09 -21.85 -8.08
CA ALA A 17 -11.91 -22.25 -6.70
C ALA A 17 -12.72 -21.37 -5.73
N ARG A 18 -12.69 -20.05 -5.94
CA ARG A 18 -13.45 -19.09 -5.12
C ARG A 18 -14.95 -19.32 -5.27
N GLN A 19 -15.46 -19.38 -6.49
CA GLN A 19 -16.89 -19.55 -6.74
C GLN A 19 -17.39 -20.88 -6.18
N GLY A 20 -16.69 -21.99 -6.46
CA GLY A 20 -17.08 -23.30 -5.94
C GLY A 20 -17.09 -23.37 -4.42
N TRP A 21 -16.13 -22.72 -3.75
CA TRP A 21 -16.10 -22.65 -2.29
C TRP A 21 -17.24 -21.80 -1.72
N LEU A 22 -17.48 -20.61 -2.27
CA LEU A 22 -18.56 -19.72 -1.83
C LEU A 22 -19.95 -20.31 -2.08
N ASP A 23 -20.14 -21.02 -3.20
CA ASP A 23 -21.39 -21.73 -3.50
C ASP A 23 -21.64 -22.85 -2.49
N ARG A 24 -20.59 -23.63 -2.16
CA ARG A 24 -20.68 -24.68 -1.14
C ARG A 24 -21.00 -24.11 0.24
N ILE A 25 -20.39 -22.98 0.62
CA ILE A 25 -20.70 -22.28 1.88
C ILE A 25 -22.15 -21.79 1.89
N SER A 26 -22.60 -21.20 0.79
CA SER A 26 -23.97 -20.70 0.66
C SER A 26 -25.00 -21.84 0.75
N ALA A 27 -24.69 -23.01 0.18
CA ALA A 27 -25.54 -24.20 0.26
C ALA A 27 -25.67 -24.78 1.69
N GLU A 28 -24.71 -24.50 2.59
CA GLU A 28 -24.81 -24.85 4.01
C GLU A 28 -25.94 -24.08 4.71
N GLY A 29 -26.34 -22.92 4.17
CA GLY A 29 -27.45 -22.11 4.69
C GLY A 29 -27.18 -21.46 6.05
N ARG A 30 -25.92 -21.39 6.49
CA ARG A 30 -25.54 -20.70 7.73
C ARG A 30 -25.59 -19.19 7.54
N GLU A 31 -26.44 -18.52 8.31
CA GLU A 31 -26.46 -17.07 8.39
C GLU A 31 -25.65 -16.55 9.57
N LEU A 32 -25.02 -15.40 9.36
CA LEU A 32 -24.31 -14.69 10.42
C LEU A 32 -25.32 -14.15 11.45
N ALA A 33 -25.02 -14.33 12.73
CA ALA A 33 -25.87 -13.82 13.80
C ALA A 33 -25.97 -12.29 13.73
N THR A 34 -27.07 -11.74 14.27
CA THR A 34 -27.30 -10.29 14.34
C THR A 34 -27.24 -9.79 15.78
N GLU A 35 -27.03 -8.49 15.94
CA GLU A 35 -27.05 -7.81 17.24
C GLU A 35 -27.49 -6.35 17.09
N ARG A 36 -28.07 -5.78 18.16
CA ARG A 36 -28.29 -4.34 18.26
C ARG A 36 -27.08 -3.69 18.89
N VAL A 37 -26.58 -2.63 18.28
CA VAL A 37 -25.44 -1.87 18.81
C VAL A 37 -25.82 -0.41 18.99
N PRO A 38 -25.30 0.28 20.02
CA PRO A 38 -25.51 1.71 20.16
C PRO A 38 -24.93 2.44 18.94
N LEU A 39 -25.56 3.55 18.55
CA LEU A 39 -25.18 4.33 17.36
C LEU A 39 -23.69 4.75 17.40
N SER A 40 -23.14 4.98 18.58
CA SER A 40 -21.72 5.30 18.80
C SER A 40 -20.76 4.15 18.42
N ALA A 41 -21.24 2.92 18.32
CA ALA A 41 -20.49 1.72 17.92
C ALA A 41 -20.97 1.16 16.56
N ALA A 42 -21.85 1.87 15.87
CA ALA A 42 -22.48 1.41 14.63
C ALA A 42 -21.64 1.72 13.38
N LEU A 43 -20.65 2.62 13.46
CA LEU A 43 -19.74 2.92 12.35
C LEU A 43 -19.05 1.64 11.85
N HIS A 44 -19.01 1.46 10.53
CA HIS A 44 -18.46 0.29 9.84
C HIS A 44 -19.17 -1.05 10.11
N ARG A 45 -20.34 -1.03 10.75
CA ARG A 45 -21.22 -2.21 10.88
C ARG A 45 -22.14 -2.32 9.67
N VAL A 46 -22.58 -3.52 9.35
CA VAL A 46 -23.49 -3.77 8.23
C VAL A 46 -24.91 -4.00 8.73
N LEU A 47 -25.88 -3.26 8.20
CA LEU A 47 -27.29 -3.38 8.57
C LEU A 47 -27.85 -4.76 8.20
N ALA A 48 -28.54 -5.40 9.14
CA ALA A 48 -29.13 -6.73 8.94
C ALA A 48 -30.59 -6.67 8.47
N GLU A 49 -31.28 -5.57 8.73
CA GLU A 49 -32.69 -5.36 8.37
C GLU A 49 -32.87 -3.95 7.76
N PRO A 50 -33.93 -3.71 6.96
CA PRO A 50 -34.30 -2.37 6.55
C PRO A 50 -34.61 -1.51 7.79
N VAL A 51 -34.04 -0.32 7.83
CA VAL A 51 -34.22 0.62 8.95
C VAL A 51 -35.27 1.66 8.58
N ALA A 52 -36.35 1.67 9.36
CA ALA A 52 -37.38 2.70 9.27
C ALA A 52 -37.11 3.86 10.25
N ALA A 53 -37.40 5.08 9.83
CA ALA A 53 -37.35 6.26 10.69
C ALA A 53 -38.39 6.14 11.82
N ARG A 54 -37.95 6.36 13.07
CA ARG A 54 -38.82 6.39 14.25
C ARG A 54 -39.47 7.75 14.47
N ARG A 55 -38.94 8.80 13.85
CA ARG A 55 -39.48 10.16 13.86
C ARG A 55 -39.24 10.85 12.53
N SER A 56 -40.08 11.82 12.19
CA SER A 56 -39.85 12.68 11.05
C SER A 56 -38.71 13.67 11.33
N SER A 57 -37.96 14.03 10.28
CA SER A 57 -36.93 15.06 10.31
C SER A 57 -37.27 16.15 9.27
N PRO A 58 -37.53 17.41 9.69
CA PRO A 58 -37.84 17.82 11.06
C PRO A 58 -39.18 17.25 11.55
N ALA A 59 -39.38 17.23 12.88
CA ALA A 59 -40.61 16.71 13.51
C ALA A 59 -41.79 17.72 13.53
N PHE A 60 -41.58 18.92 13.00
CA PHE A 60 -42.54 20.01 12.96
C PHE A 60 -42.25 20.92 11.76
N HIS A 61 -43.20 21.81 11.42
CA HIS A 61 -42.97 22.87 10.45
C HIS A 61 -42.13 23.99 11.07
N GLY A 62 -40.89 24.15 10.63
CA GLY A 62 -39.94 25.09 11.20
C GLY A 62 -39.53 26.19 10.23
N ALA A 63 -39.03 27.31 10.74
CA ALA A 63 -38.46 28.36 9.89
C ALA A 63 -37.17 27.87 9.21
N ALA A 64 -37.04 28.11 7.91
CA ALA A 64 -35.82 27.85 7.14
C ALA A 64 -34.85 29.04 7.14
N MET A 65 -35.34 30.23 7.53
CA MET A 65 -34.59 31.49 7.56
C MET A 65 -34.94 32.27 8.82
N ASP A 66 -34.04 33.17 9.24
CA ASP A 66 -34.32 34.16 10.29
C ASP A 66 -35.21 35.27 9.72
N GLY A 67 -36.19 35.76 10.49
CA GLY A 67 -37.07 36.83 10.05
C GLY A 67 -38.40 36.86 10.79
N ILE A 68 -39.50 37.07 10.06
CA ILE A 68 -40.85 37.10 10.61
C ILE A 68 -41.71 35.97 10.05
N ALA A 69 -42.34 35.20 10.93
CA ALA A 69 -43.40 34.26 10.57
C ALA A 69 -44.72 35.02 10.39
N VAL A 70 -45.40 34.73 9.28
CA VAL A 70 -46.63 35.41 8.86
C VAL A 70 -47.64 34.40 8.35
N ASN A 71 -48.91 34.81 8.34
CA ASN A 71 -49.92 34.18 7.49
C ASN A 71 -49.73 34.71 6.06
N ALA A 72 -49.33 33.86 5.11
CA ALA A 72 -48.97 34.27 3.75
C ALA A 72 -50.09 35.07 3.07
N GLU A 73 -51.34 34.63 3.22
CA GLU A 73 -52.52 35.24 2.61
C GLU A 73 -52.73 36.68 3.10
N SER A 74 -52.40 36.98 4.36
CA SER A 74 -52.45 38.34 4.91
C SER A 74 -51.45 39.30 4.22
N THR A 75 -50.42 38.76 3.57
CA THR A 75 -49.35 39.55 2.93
C THR A 75 -49.57 39.86 1.45
N PHE A 76 -50.60 39.29 0.81
CA PHE A 76 -50.78 39.36 -0.66
C PHE A 76 -50.94 40.77 -1.24
N THR A 77 -51.25 41.77 -0.41
CA THR A 77 -51.35 43.18 -0.84
C THR A 77 -50.01 43.92 -0.80
N ALA A 78 -48.95 43.32 -0.24
CA ALA A 78 -47.63 43.91 -0.13
C ALA A 78 -46.94 44.00 -1.50
N SER A 79 -46.46 45.20 -1.84
CA SER A 79 -45.63 45.44 -3.02
C SER A 79 -44.72 46.65 -2.78
N THR A 80 -43.68 46.85 -3.59
CA THR A 80 -42.81 48.05 -3.48
C THR A 80 -43.60 49.36 -3.63
N ARG A 81 -44.71 49.35 -4.39
CA ARG A 81 -45.59 50.52 -4.57
C ARG A 81 -46.62 50.68 -3.44
N ARG A 82 -46.88 49.61 -2.70
CA ARG A 82 -47.80 49.58 -1.56
C ARG A 82 -47.20 48.66 -0.48
N PRO A 83 -46.18 49.11 0.26
CA PRO A 83 -45.59 48.32 1.33
C PRO A 83 -46.65 48.00 2.39
N LEU A 84 -46.58 46.79 2.94
CA LEU A 84 -47.51 46.35 3.96
C LEU A 84 -46.86 46.47 5.33
N ARG A 85 -47.51 47.25 6.19
CA ARG A 85 -47.13 47.42 7.59
C ARG A 85 -47.84 46.37 8.44
N LEU A 86 -47.07 45.57 9.16
CA LEU A 86 -47.52 44.46 10.00
C LEU A 86 -47.18 44.75 11.46
N THR A 87 -48.08 44.38 12.37
CA THR A 87 -47.89 44.54 13.82
C THR A 87 -47.22 43.31 14.40
N ILE A 88 -46.10 43.48 15.10
CA ILE A 88 -45.39 42.40 15.76
C ILE A 88 -46.24 41.84 16.91
N GLY A 89 -46.33 40.51 17.00
CA GLY A 89 -47.15 39.80 17.97
C GLY A 89 -48.62 39.64 17.59
N THR A 90 -49.04 40.18 16.44
CA THR A 90 -50.41 40.03 15.91
C THR A 90 -50.37 39.52 14.47
N ASP A 91 -49.77 40.29 13.56
CA ASP A 91 -49.73 39.99 12.12
C ASP A 91 -48.43 39.28 11.72
N ALA A 92 -47.36 39.52 12.49
CA ALA A 92 -46.03 38.99 12.27
C ALA A 92 -45.35 38.60 13.59
N PHE A 93 -44.55 37.54 13.59
CA PHE A 93 -43.86 37.05 14.77
C PHE A 93 -42.38 36.82 14.46
N TRP A 94 -41.48 37.45 15.22
CA TRP A 94 -40.05 37.19 15.07
C TRP A 94 -39.73 35.72 15.28
N ILE A 95 -38.98 35.15 14.35
CA ILE A 95 -38.61 33.75 14.36
C ILE A 95 -37.17 33.58 13.86
N ASN A 96 -36.45 32.66 14.48
CA ASN A 96 -35.14 32.24 14.04
C ASN A 96 -35.22 30.88 13.35
N THR A 97 -34.27 30.63 12.48
CA THR A 97 -34.07 29.39 11.74
C THR A 97 -34.10 28.19 12.69
N GLY A 98 -34.87 27.16 12.34
CA GLY A 98 -35.04 25.94 13.13
C GLY A 98 -36.12 26.03 14.22
N HIS A 99 -36.66 27.20 14.54
CA HIS A 99 -37.78 27.31 15.48
C HIS A 99 -39.11 26.86 14.84
N PRO A 100 -40.05 26.31 15.62
CA PRO A 100 -41.38 25.96 15.14
C PRO A 100 -42.17 27.21 14.72
N LEU A 101 -42.96 27.08 13.65
CA LEU A 101 -43.86 28.15 13.23
C LEU A 101 -44.90 28.47 14.32
N PRO A 102 -45.14 29.76 14.63
CA PRO A 102 -46.23 30.18 15.51
C PRO A 102 -47.59 29.78 14.94
N ALA A 103 -48.56 29.52 15.82
CA ALA A 103 -49.91 29.18 15.41
C ALA A 103 -50.52 30.26 14.50
N GLY A 104 -51.20 29.83 13.43
CA GLY A 104 -51.83 30.74 12.45
C GLY A 104 -50.89 31.27 11.35
N THR A 105 -49.58 30.99 11.44
CA THR A 105 -48.59 31.33 10.39
C THR A 105 -48.30 30.13 9.49
N ASN A 106 -47.94 30.39 8.23
CA ASN A 106 -47.61 29.37 7.24
C ASN A 106 -46.46 29.76 6.30
N ALA A 107 -45.79 30.89 6.53
CA ALA A 107 -44.65 31.36 5.75
C ALA A 107 -43.69 32.20 6.58
N VAL A 108 -42.43 32.32 6.13
CA VAL A 108 -41.41 33.18 6.74
C VAL A 108 -40.86 34.18 5.73
N VAL A 109 -40.89 35.47 6.07
CA VAL A 109 -40.19 36.53 5.35
C VAL A 109 -38.82 36.71 5.99
N MET A 110 -37.76 36.51 5.23
CA MET A 110 -36.37 36.65 5.72
C MET A 110 -36.10 38.07 6.22
N VAL A 111 -35.30 38.21 7.28
CA VAL A 111 -35.03 39.48 7.96
C VAL A 111 -34.52 40.57 7.02
N GLU A 112 -33.78 40.22 5.97
CA GLU A 112 -33.26 41.14 4.95
C GLU A 112 -34.36 41.82 4.13
N ASN A 113 -35.56 41.22 4.09
CA ASN A 113 -36.74 41.76 3.43
C ASN A 113 -37.72 42.42 4.41
N VAL A 114 -37.32 42.61 5.66
CA VAL A 114 -38.14 43.18 6.74
C VAL A 114 -37.55 44.50 7.20
N ASN A 115 -38.25 45.60 6.97
CA ASN A 115 -37.86 46.91 7.48
C ASN A 115 -38.51 47.13 8.85
N THR A 116 -37.72 47.24 9.91
CA THR A 116 -38.24 47.46 11.28
C THR A 116 -38.43 48.95 11.53
N GLU A 117 -39.62 49.35 11.99
CA GLU A 117 -39.88 50.75 12.35
C GLU A 117 -39.18 51.13 13.67
N PRO A 118 -38.83 52.42 13.89
CA PRO A 118 -38.14 52.87 15.11
C PRO A 118 -38.89 52.58 16.42
N ASP A 119 -40.21 52.37 16.35
CA ASP A 119 -41.03 52.07 17.52
C ASP A 119 -40.93 50.61 17.98
N GLY A 120 -40.28 49.75 17.18
CA GLY A 120 -40.07 48.33 17.46
C GLY A 120 -41.34 47.48 17.49
N ARG A 121 -42.52 48.06 17.25
CA ARG A 121 -43.82 47.38 17.30
C ARG A 121 -44.32 46.99 15.92
N HIS A 122 -43.77 47.61 14.88
CA HIS A 122 -44.19 47.38 13.50
C HIS A 122 -43.02 47.04 12.60
N VAL A 123 -43.33 46.24 11.59
CA VAL A 123 -42.41 45.90 10.50
C VAL A 123 -43.09 46.15 9.17
N VAL A 124 -42.31 46.51 8.16
CA VAL A 124 -42.79 46.79 6.81
C VAL A 124 -42.16 45.79 5.85
N ILE A 125 -43.00 45.13 5.08
CA ILE A 125 -42.59 44.24 3.99
C ILE A 125 -43.03 44.82 2.64
N GLU A 126 -42.18 44.64 1.63
CA GLU A 126 -42.43 45.17 0.28
C GLU A 126 -42.77 44.07 -0.74
N LYS A 127 -42.76 42.81 -0.31
CA LYS A 127 -43.11 41.65 -1.13
C LYS A 127 -44.02 40.73 -0.34
N ALA A 128 -45.08 40.25 -0.98
CA ALA A 128 -45.93 39.21 -0.42
C ALA A 128 -45.13 37.91 -0.23
N ALA A 129 -45.41 37.20 0.86
CA ALA A 129 -45.00 35.83 1.04
C ALA A 129 -46.00 34.88 0.37
N PHE A 130 -45.53 33.75 -0.15
CA PHE A 130 -46.41 32.67 -0.61
C PHE A 130 -46.50 31.54 0.44
N PRO A 131 -47.59 30.74 0.47
CA PRO A 131 -47.72 29.65 1.44
C PRO A 131 -46.52 28.71 1.43
N TRP A 132 -46.02 28.39 2.63
CA TRP A 132 -44.83 27.55 2.87
C TRP A 132 -43.50 28.13 2.39
N GLN A 133 -43.43 29.40 2.04
CA GLN A 133 -42.18 30.08 1.73
C GLN A 133 -41.24 30.06 2.93
N HIS A 134 -40.00 29.61 2.71
CA HIS A 134 -38.95 29.53 3.74
C HIS A 134 -39.39 28.76 4.99
N VAL A 135 -40.23 27.73 4.81
CA VAL A 135 -40.63 26.83 5.88
C VAL A 135 -40.03 25.46 5.58
N ARG A 136 -39.25 24.93 6.52
CA ARG A 136 -38.88 23.52 6.51
C ARG A 136 -40.07 22.69 6.94
N LYS A 137 -40.63 21.90 6.02
CA LYS A 137 -41.85 21.14 6.31
C LYS A 137 -41.56 19.95 7.21
N LEU A 138 -42.54 19.54 8.02
CA LEU A 138 -42.46 18.29 8.76
C LEU A 138 -42.13 17.16 7.79
N GLY A 139 -41.06 16.43 8.10
CA GLY A 139 -40.59 15.30 7.30
C GLY A 139 -40.08 15.66 5.91
N GLU A 140 -39.60 16.89 5.71
CA GLU A 140 -38.93 17.31 4.46
C GLU A 140 -37.74 16.42 4.08
N ASP A 141 -37.00 15.91 5.07
CA ASP A 141 -35.87 15.00 4.87
C ASP A 141 -36.33 13.54 4.95
N MET A 142 -37.06 13.17 6.00
CA MET A 142 -37.66 11.84 6.14
C MET A 142 -38.93 11.88 7.00
N VAL A 143 -39.88 11.01 6.70
CA VAL A 143 -41.13 10.85 7.48
C VAL A 143 -41.02 9.62 8.39
N ALA A 144 -41.60 9.69 9.59
CA ALA A 144 -41.71 8.50 10.44
C ALA A 144 -42.32 7.31 9.67
N SER A 145 -41.82 6.10 9.92
CA SER A 145 -42.09 4.83 9.21
C SER A 145 -41.48 4.67 7.81
N GLU A 146 -40.91 5.72 7.23
CA GLU A 146 -40.18 5.61 5.96
C GLU A 146 -38.92 4.76 6.13
N ILE A 147 -38.65 3.87 5.18
CA ILE A 147 -37.39 3.11 5.14
C ILE A 147 -36.29 4.07 4.68
N ILE A 148 -35.36 4.38 5.58
CA ILE A 148 -34.27 5.32 5.30
C ILE A 148 -32.99 4.62 4.86
N LEU A 149 -32.79 3.34 5.24
CA LEU A 149 -31.62 2.55 4.85
C LEU A 149 -32.02 1.09 4.60
N PRO A 150 -31.61 0.48 3.46
CA PRO A 150 -31.83 -0.95 3.20
C PRO A 150 -30.82 -1.84 3.96
N PRO A 151 -31.12 -3.15 4.13
CA PRO A 151 -30.16 -4.11 4.66
C PRO A 151 -28.94 -4.26 3.73
N GLY A 152 -27.80 -4.69 4.28
CA GLY A 152 -26.54 -4.84 3.55
C GLY A 152 -25.72 -3.55 3.41
N VAL A 153 -26.28 -2.39 3.79
CA VAL A 153 -25.54 -1.13 3.85
C VAL A 153 -24.52 -1.16 4.98
N CYS A 154 -23.27 -0.85 4.64
CA CYS A 154 -22.22 -0.55 5.61
C CYS A 154 -22.42 0.88 6.13
N ILE A 155 -22.58 1.02 7.44
CA ILE A 155 -22.88 2.31 8.08
C ILE A 155 -21.62 3.19 8.03
N GLY A 156 -21.67 4.24 7.22
CA GLY A 156 -20.68 5.32 7.17
C GLY A 156 -21.14 6.58 7.92
N PRO A 157 -20.40 7.69 7.77
CA PRO A 157 -20.71 8.95 8.46
C PRO A 157 -22.11 9.52 8.12
N TYR A 158 -22.54 9.38 6.87
CA TYR A 158 -23.83 9.91 6.42
C TYR A 158 -24.99 9.03 6.88
N GLU A 159 -24.81 7.70 6.87
CA GLU A 159 -25.78 6.74 7.40
C GLU A 159 -25.96 6.94 8.90
N LEU A 160 -24.88 7.21 9.66
CA LEU A 160 -24.99 7.59 11.08
C LEU A 160 -25.86 8.83 11.27
N GLY A 161 -25.68 9.85 10.41
CA GLY A 161 -26.50 11.06 10.41
C GLY A 161 -27.98 10.76 10.16
N ALA A 162 -28.28 9.96 9.14
CA ALA A 162 -29.64 9.54 8.81
C ALA A 162 -30.29 8.74 9.96
N LEU A 163 -29.57 7.78 10.54
CA LEU A 163 -30.01 7.01 11.71
C LEU A 163 -30.32 7.93 12.90
N ALA A 164 -29.43 8.88 13.20
CA ALA A 164 -29.62 9.85 14.28
C ALA A 164 -30.84 10.76 14.03
N ALA A 165 -30.96 11.33 12.82
CA ALA A 165 -32.08 12.17 12.43
C ALA A 165 -33.41 11.41 12.55
N GLY A 166 -33.45 10.18 12.02
CA GLY A 166 -34.57 9.26 12.11
C GLY A 166 -34.85 8.71 13.52
N GLY A 167 -34.02 9.01 14.52
CA GLY A 167 -34.21 8.58 15.90
C GLY A 167 -33.88 7.10 16.17
N VAL A 168 -33.08 6.48 15.31
CA VAL A 168 -32.63 5.09 15.42
C VAL A 168 -31.29 5.06 16.17
N LEU A 169 -31.36 4.81 17.47
CA LEU A 169 -30.17 4.80 18.34
C LEU A 169 -29.48 3.43 18.43
N GLU A 170 -30.19 2.37 18.05
CA GLU A 170 -29.71 0.98 18.18
C GLU A 170 -30.09 0.16 16.93
N PRO A 171 -29.44 0.42 15.77
CA PRO A 171 -29.70 -0.35 14.55
C PRO A 171 -29.38 -1.84 14.77
N LEU A 172 -30.15 -2.71 14.11
CA LEU A 172 -29.85 -4.15 14.05
C LEU A 172 -28.82 -4.38 12.94
N VAL A 173 -27.67 -4.90 13.31
CA VAL A 173 -26.53 -5.13 12.43
C VAL A 173 -26.13 -6.59 12.45
N PHE A 174 -25.43 -7.06 11.41
CA PHE A 174 -24.74 -8.34 11.49
C PHE A 174 -23.62 -8.27 12.54
N LYS A 175 -23.47 -9.32 13.34
CA LYS A 175 -22.27 -9.53 14.17
C LYS A 175 -21.04 -9.53 13.27
N LYS A 176 -19.88 -9.12 13.78
CA LYS A 176 -18.64 -9.26 13.03
C LYS A 176 -18.34 -10.75 12.84
N PRO A 177 -18.07 -11.24 11.62
CA PRO A 177 -17.65 -12.63 11.44
C PRO A 177 -16.36 -12.91 12.21
N ARG A 178 -16.32 -14.00 12.95
CA ARG A 178 -15.17 -14.37 13.78
C ARG A 178 -14.22 -15.30 13.03
N VAL A 179 -12.95 -14.94 12.94
CA VAL A 179 -11.93 -15.70 12.23
C VAL A 179 -10.90 -16.26 13.21
N GLY A 180 -10.85 -17.58 13.34
CA GLY A 180 -9.84 -18.27 14.15
C GLY A 180 -8.57 -18.48 13.34
N ILE A 181 -7.44 -17.94 13.79
CA ILE A 181 -6.15 -18.04 13.11
C ILE A 181 -5.28 -19.06 13.85
N ILE A 182 -4.77 -20.05 13.13
CA ILE A 182 -3.90 -21.12 13.66
C ILE A 182 -2.54 -21.00 12.98
N PRO A 183 -1.52 -20.43 13.65
CA PRO A 183 -0.15 -20.50 13.18
C PRO A 183 0.40 -21.91 13.38
N SER A 184 1.03 -22.49 12.35
CA SER A 184 1.65 -23.81 12.39
C SER A 184 3.07 -23.77 11.85
N GLY A 185 3.98 -24.44 12.55
CA GLY A 185 5.35 -24.64 12.11
C GLY A 185 6.26 -25.04 13.27
N THR A 186 7.03 -26.10 13.09
CA THR A 186 7.93 -26.62 14.14
C THR A 186 9.08 -25.63 14.45
N GLU A 187 9.45 -24.82 13.47
CA GLU A 187 10.46 -23.77 13.57
C GLU A 187 9.90 -22.43 14.08
N ILE A 188 8.59 -22.28 14.19
CA ILE A 188 7.93 -21.01 14.43
C ILE A 188 7.82 -20.74 15.93
N VAL A 189 8.19 -19.52 16.36
CA VAL A 189 8.12 -19.08 17.77
C VAL A 189 7.36 -17.76 17.91
N PRO A 190 6.76 -17.48 19.09
CA PRO A 190 6.17 -16.17 19.36
C PRO A 190 7.20 -15.04 19.22
N LEU A 191 6.76 -13.86 18.78
CA LEU A 191 7.66 -12.69 18.65
C LEU A 191 8.41 -12.35 19.94
N THR A 192 7.75 -12.53 21.08
CA THR A 192 8.33 -12.26 22.42
C THR A 192 9.41 -13.26 22.83
N GLU A 193 9.49 -14.41 22.15
CA GLU A 193 10.43 -15.49 22.43
C GLU A 193 11.54 -15.57 21.36
N ALA A 194 11.45 -14.78 20.30
CA ALA A 194 12.43 -14.73 19.22
C ALA A 194 13.71 -14.01 19.68
N ARG A 195 14.71 -14.78 20.12
CA ARG A 195 16.02 -14.25 20.53
C ARG A 195 16.92 -14.07 19.31
N GLU A 196 17.66 -12.96 19.26
CA GLU A 196 18.57 -12.65 18.14
C GLU A 196 19.58 -13.79 17.87
N GLU A 197 20.11 -14.41 18.91
CA GLU A 197 21.04 -15.54 18.79
C GLU A 197 20.42 -16.77 18.10
N ASP A 198 19.12 -17.02 18.31
CA ASP A 198 18.38 -18.12 17.69
C ASP A 198 18.03 -17.80 16.24
N LEU A 199 17.66 -16.53 15.97
CA LEU A 199 17.37 -16.02 14.63
C LEU A 199 18.61 -16.07 13.73
N CYS A 200 19.74 -15.52 14.19
CA CYS A 200 20.99 -15.50 13.44
C CYS A 200 21.50 -16.92 13.15
N ALA A 201 21.25 -17.88 14.06
CA ALA A 201 21.62 -19.27 13.87
C ALA A 201 20.61 -20.09 13.06
N GLY A 202 19.48 -19.51 12.65
CA GLY A 202 18.42 -20.20 11.92
C GLY A 202 17.72 -21.30 12.72
N ARG A 203 17.70 -21.20 14.06
CA ARG A 203 17.05 -22.18 14.94
C ARG A 203 15.54 -21.98 15.05
N CYS A 204 15.06 -20.77 14.83
CA CYS A 204 13.64 -20.44 14.84
C CYS A 204 13.29 -19.32 13.86
N LEU A 205 12.00 -19.16 13.59
CA LEU A 205 11.41 -18.09 12.81
C LEU A 205 10.33 -17.37 13.63
N PRO A 206 10.30 -16.02 13.62
CA PRO A 206 9.31 -15.26 14.36
C PRO A 206 7.94 -15.32 13.67
N GLU A 207 6.89 -15.64 14.43
CA GLU A 207 5.52 -15.64 13.92
C GLU A 207 4.97 -14.20 13.82
N PHE A 208 4.86 -13.66 12.61
CA PHE A 208 4.25 -12.35 12.37
C PHE A 208 3.05 -12.39 11.41
N ASN A 209 2.77 -13.54 10.78
CA ASN A 209 1.72 -13.68 9.78
C ASN A 209 0.34 -13.48 10.43
N SER A 210 0.13 -13.96 11.66
CA SER A 210 -1.13 -13.79 12.39
C SER A 210 -1.51 -12.31 12.61
N TYR A 211 -0.53 -11.41 12.76
CA TYR A 211 -0.77 -9.97 12.85
C TYR A 211 -1.29 -9.40 11.54
N ILE A 212 -0.67 -9.80 10.42
CA ILE A 212 -1.10 -9.38 9.08
C ILE A 212 -2.52 -9.88 8.79
N PHE A 213 -2.79 -11.15 9.08
CA PHE A 213 -4.09 -11.75 8.85
C PHE A 213 -5.17 -11.12 9.71
N SER A 214 -4.88 -10.86 10.98
CA SER A 214 -5.81 -10.17 11.89
C SER A 214 -6.17 -8.79 11.36
N ALA A 215 -5.19 -8.02 10.87
CA ALA A 215 -5.43 -6.71 10.28
C ALA A 215 -6.29 -6.78 9.01
N ILE A 216 -5.99 -7.72 8.09
CA ILE A 216 -6.80 -7.93 6.88
C ILE A 216 -8.25 -8.32 7.22
N VAL A 217 -8.44 -9.19 8.21
CA VAL A 217 -9.78 -9.58 8.70
C VAL A 217 -10.52 -8.38 9.26
N GLN A 218 -9.86 -7.54 10.05
CA GLN A 218 -10.43 -6.32 10.62
C GLN A 218 -10.83 -5.31 9.53
N GLU A 219 -9.96 -5.07 8.53
CA GLU A 219 -10.27 -4.22 7.37
C GLU A 219 -11.46 -4.77 6.56
N ALA A 220 -11.62 -6.10 6.52
CA ALA A 220 -12.76 -6.75 5.89
C ALA A 220 -14.05 -6.77 6.76
N GLY A 221 -14.04 -6.14 7.95
CA GLY A 221 -15.19 -6.04 8.85
C GLY A 221 -15.37 -7.23 9.82
N GLY A 222 -14.40 -8.14 9.85
CA GLY A 222 -14.38 -9.28 10.76
C GLY A 222 -13.68 -9.00 12.10
N GLU A 223 -13.69 -10.01 12.96
CA GLU A 223 -12.96 -10.06 14.23
C GLU A 223 -12.06 -11.29 14.23
N ALA A 224 -10.75 -11.10 14.40
CA ALA A 224 -9.79 -12.20 14.43
C ALA A 224 -9.43 -12.59 15.87
N PHE A 225 -9.21 -13.88 16.09
CA PHE A 225 -8.57 -14.38 17.31
C PHE A 225 -7.52 -15.44 16.94
N THR A 226 -6.34 -15.33 17.55
CA THR A 226 -5.20 -16.20 17.25
C THR A 226 -5.07 -17.28 18.31
N LEU A 227 -4.98 -18.54 17.86
CA LEU A 227 -4.69 -19.68 18.72
C LEU A 227 -3.18 -19.81 18.98
N PRO A 228 -2.76 -20.57 20.01
CA PRO A 228 -1.35 -20.90 20.21
C PRO A 228 -0.73 -21.53 18.96
N ILE A 229 0.56 -21.29 18.75
CA ILE A 229 1.33 -21.89 17.66
C ILE A 229 1.31 -23.42 17.84
N VAL A 230 0.99 -24.14 16.76
CA VAL A 230 0.99 -25.61 16.75
C VAL A 230 2.20 -26.16 16.00
N PRO A 231 2.79 -27.28 16.44
CA PRO A 231 3.82 -27.97 15.66
C PRO A 231 3.22 -28.60 14.40
N ASP A 232 4.06 -29.00 13.44
CA ASP A 232 3.63 -29.68 12.21
C ASP A 232 3.25 -31.15 12.46
N ASP A 233 2.20 -31.32 13.26
CA ASP A 233 1.63 -32.60 13.65
C ASP A 233 0.13 -32.65 13.29
N PRO A 234 -0.33 -33.67 12.54
CA PRO A 234 -1.74 -33.78 12.13
C PRO A 234 -2.73 -33.78 13.29
N GLU A 235 -2.42 -34.41 14.42
CA GLU A 235 -3.32 -34.50 15.55
C GLU A 235 -3.41 -33.15 16.28
N ALA A 236 -2.28 -32.46 16.47
CA ALA A 236 -2.24 -31.12 17.03
C ALA A 236 -3.00 -30.11 16.17
N ILE A 237 -2.79 -30.11 14.85
CA ILE A 237 -3.51 -29.25 13.90
C ILE A 237 -5.01 -29.57 13.92
N SER A 238 -5.38 -30.85 13.94
CA SER A 238 -6.77 -31.31 14.02
C SER A 238 -7.47 -30.79 15.29
N ALA A 239 -6.80 -30.88 16.44
CA ALA A 239 -7.31 -30.39 17.71
C ALA A 239 -7.44 -28.85 17.72
N ALA A 240 -6.51 -28.13 17.10
CA ALA A 240 -6.58 -26.68 16.99
C ALA A 240 -7.73 -26.20 16.09
N ILE A 241 -8.02 -26.91 15.00
CA ILE A 241 -9.21 -26.65 14.18
C ILE A 241 -10.49 -26.81 15.00
N ASP A 242 -10.60 -27.89 15.77
CA ASP A 242 -11.77 -28.10 16.64
C ASP A 242 -11.88 -27.01 17.69
N ALA A 243 -10.77 -26.64 18.34
CA ALA A 243 -10.72 -25.56 19.33
C ALA A 243 -11.15 -24.21 18.73
N ALA A 244 -10.74 -23.88 17.51
CA ALA A 244 -11.16 -22.65 16.82
C ALA A 244 -12.67 -22.65 16.55
N ILE A 245 -13.21 -23.77 16.07
CA ILE A 245 -14.64 -23.95 15.81
C ILE A 245 -15.44 -23.85 17.12
N ASP A 246 -15.01 -24.52 18.18
CA ASP A 246 -15.69 -24.55 19.48
C ASP A 246 -15.63 -23.19 20.19
N GLN A 247 -14.60 -22.38 19.92
CA GLN A 247 -14.55 -20.97 20.33
C GLN A 247 -15.48 -20.06 19.51
N GLY A 248 -16.20 -20.59 18.52
CA GLY A 248 -17.21 -19.89 17.73
C GLY A 248 -16.65 -19.16 16.51
N ALA A 249 -15.70 -19.76 15.80
CA ALA A 249 -15.23 -19.27 14.50
C ALA A 249 -16.30 -19.46 13.41
N ASP A 250 -16.50 -18.41 12.61
CA ASP A 250 -17.23 -18.45 11.34
C ASP A 250 -16.32 -18.82 10.17
N LEU A 251 -15.00 -18.71 10.35
CA LEU A 251 -13.94 -19.12 9.42
C LEU A 251 -12.69 -19.51 10.21
N VAL A 252 -12.01 -20.59 9.81
CA VAL A 252 -10.69 -20.95 10.36
C VAL A 252 -9.62 -20.79 9.30
N LEU A 253 -8.57 -20.03 9.64
CA LEU A 253 -7.38 -19.82 8.83
C LEU A 253 -6.22 -20.60 9.44
N LEU A 254 -5.84 -21.70 8.81
CA LEU A 254 -4.65 -22.46 9.14
C LEU A 254 -3.47 -21.93 8.33
N ASN A 255 -2.50 -21.30 8.99
CA ASN A 255 -1.26 -20.90 8.33
C ASN A 255 -0.18 -21.94 8.57
N ALA A 256 0.02 -22.81 7.60
CA ALA A 256 1.02 -23.87 7.68
C ALA A 256 1.93 -23.85 6.45
N GLY A 257 3.09 -24.50 6.58
CA GLY A 257 4.02 -24.73 5.49
C GLY A 257 3.42 -25.65 4.40
N SER A 258 2.60 -25.11 3.52
CA SER A 258 2.06 -25.84 2.37
C SER A 258 3.12 -25.83 1.25
N SER A 259 4.09 -26.74 1.29
CA SER A 259 5.07 -26.92 0.21
C SER A 259 4.96 -28.32 -0.38
N ALA A 260 5.20 -28.43 -1.69
CA ALA A 260 5.33 -29.68 -2.44
C ALA A 260 6.50 -30.60 -1.96
N GLY A 261 7.09 -30.30 -0.79
CA GLY A 261 7.93 -31.18 -0.02
C GLY A 261 7.11 -32.28 0.66
N SER A 262 7.75 -33.10 1.48
CA SER A 262 7.26 -34.44 1.85
C SER A 262 5.85 -34.52 2.46
N HIS A 263 5.26 -33.47 3.06
CA HIS A 263 3.91 -33.51 3.64
C HIS A 263 3.21 -32.13 3.63
N ASP A 264 1.99 -32.06 3.09
CA ASP A 264 1.09 -30.90 3.19
C ASP A 264 -0.01 -31.21 4.21
N TYR A 265 0.31 -30.98 5.49
CA TYR A 265 -0.56 -31.34 6.61
C TYR A 265 -1.93 -30.63 6.59
N SER A 266 -2.02 -29.46 5.94
CA SER A 266 -3.27 -28.69 5.90
C SER A 266 -4.35 -29.41 5.10
N ALA A 267 -4.03 -29.81 3.87
CA ALA A 267 -5.00 -30.47 3.00
C ALA A 267 -5.43 -31.84 3.54
N ASP A 268 -4.47 -32.62 4.08
CA ASP A 268 -4.73 -33.94 4.64
C ASP A 268 -5.66 -33.87 5.86
N VAL A 269 -5.40 -32.93 6.80
CA VAL A 269 -6.24 -32.77 7.99
C VAL A 269 -7.64 -32.26 7.61
N ILE A 270 -7.75 -31.33 6.66
CA ILE A 270 -9.06 -30.84 6.18
C ILE A 270 -9.85 -31.99 5.55
N ALA A 271 -9.23 -32.78 4.66
CA ALA A 271 -9.87 -33.93 4.02
C ALA A 271 -10.30 -35.01 5.01
N HIS A 272 -9.53 -35.22 6.08
CA HIS A 272 -9.86 -36.22 7.10
C HIS A 272 -11.00 -35.78 8.03
N LYS A 273 -11.03 -34.49 8.41
CA LYS A 273 -12.04 -33.95 9.34
C LYS A 273 -13.36 -33.54 8.69
N GLY A 274 -13.35 -33.32 7.38
CA GLY A 274 -14.51 -32.82 6.67
C GLY A 274 -14.38 -32.98 5.16
N GLU A 275 -14.58 -31.89 4.44
CA GLU A 275 -14.64 -31.86 2.99
C GLU A 275 -13.53 -30.96 2.45
N LEU A 276 -12.62 -31.52 1.64
CA LEU A 276 -11.62 -30.76 0.90
C LEU A 276 -12.13 -30.49 -0.52
N LEU A 277 -12.25 -29.21 -0.88
CA LEU A 277 -12.83 -28.76 -2.16
C LEU A 277 -11.75 -28.36 -3.17
N THR A 278 -10.71 -27.69 -2.68
CA THR A 278 -9.58 -27.24 -3.51
C THR A 278 -8.28 -27.58 -2.79
N HIS A 279 -7.35 -28.17 -3.53
CA HIS A 279 -5.96 -28.36 -3.10
C HIS A 279 -5.01 -27.81 -4.15
N GLY A 280 -4.70 -26.54 -3.98
CA GLY A 280 -3.86 -25.78 -4.88
C GLY A 280 -4.64 -25.01 -5.94
N VAL A 281 -4.24 -23.77 -6.14
CA VAL A 281 -4.85 -22.79 -7.03
C VAL A 281 -3.80 -22.29 -8.03
N ALA A 282 -4.23 -21.94 -9.24
CA ALA A 282 -3.35 -21.49 -10.31
C ALA A 282 -2.93 -20.01 -10.15
N VAL A 283 -2.38 -19.62 -8.99
CA VAL A 283 -1.91 -18.26 -8.71
C VAL A 283 -0.49 -18.25 -8.14
N MET A 284 0.27 -17.21 -8.50
CA MET A 284 1.64 -16.98 -8.08
C MET A 284 1.84 -15.55 -7.57
N PRO A 285 2.28 -15.36 -6.32
CA PRO A 285 2.41 -16.35 -5.25
C PRO A 285 1.02 -16.81 -4.73
N GLY A 286 0.94 -17.96 -4.03
CA GLY A 286 -0.31 -18.48 -3.45
C GLY A 286 -0.76 -19.87 -3.91
N LYS A 287 -0.01 -20.51 -4.82
CA LYS A 287 -0.30 -21.84 -5.36
C LYS A 287 -0.83 -22.87 -4.35
N PRO A 288 -0.23 -23.08 -3.16
CA PRO A 288 -0.57 -24.22 -2.32
C PRO A 288 -1.76 -23.97 -1.36
N THR A 289 -2.68 -23.07 -1.71
CA THR A 289 -3.89 -22.80 -0.92
C THR A 289 -4.83 -24.01 -0.93
N ALA A 290 -5.31 -24.42 0.25
CA ALA A 290 -6.32 -25.45 0.43
C ALA A 290 -7.64 -24.85 0.92
N LEU A 291 -8.77 -25.24 0.34
CA LEU A 291 -10.11 -24.77 0.72
C LEU A 291 -10.98 -25.96 1.08
N GLY A 292 -11.71 -25.86 2.20
CA GLY A 292 -12.60 -26.93 2.63
C GLY A 292 -13.63 -26.49 3.67
N MET A 293 -14.35 -27.47 4.20
CA MET A 293 -15.39 -27.32 5.20
C MET A 293 -15.20 -28.37 6.30
N VAL A 294 -15.27 -27.96 7.57
CA VAL A 294 -15.25 -28.88 8.73
C VAL A 294 -16.38 -28.48 9.67
N ARG A 295 -17.27 -29.43 10.02
CA ARG A 295 -18.46 -29.18 10.86
C ARG A 295 -19.30 -27.97 10.40
N GLY A 296 -19.40 -27.77 9.07
CA GLY A 296 -20.10 -26.64 8.46
C GLY A 296 -19.40 -25.28 8.59
N VAL A 297 -18.15 -25.24 9.10
CA VAL A 297 -17.30 -24.03 9.15
C VAL A 297 -16.30 -24.07 7.98
N PRO A 298 -16.18 -22.98 7.19
CA PRO A 298 -15.16 -22.88 6.16
C PRO A 298 -13.75 -22.87 6.74
N ILE A 299 -12.85 -23.65 6.13
CA ILE A 299 -11.45 -23.76 6.50
C ILE A 299 -10.59 -23.38 5.30
N ILE A 300 -9.58 -22.55 5.53
CA ILE A 300 -8.55 -22.23 4.53
C ILE A 300 -7.16 -22.60 5.08
N GLY A 301 -6.47 -23.48 4.35
CA GLY A 301 -5.04 -23.75 4.51
C GLY A 301 -4.25 -22.75 3.68
N SER A 302 -3.60 -21.81 4.33
CA SER A 302 -2.85 -20.73 3.72
C SER A 302 -1.33 -21.00 3.76
N PRO A 303 -0.58 -20.66 2.69
CA PRO A 303 0.86 -20.92 2.65
C PRO A 303 1.67 -20.19 3.72
N GLY A 304 2.74 -20.82 4.22
CA GLY A 304 3.62 -20.20 5.23
C GLY A 304 4.34 -18.92 4.75
N TYR A 305 4.60 -18.78 3.44
CA TYR A 305 5.21 -17.56 2.90
C TYR A 305 4.25 -16.36 2.99
N PRO A 306 4.64 -15.23 3.62
CA PRO A 306 3.75 -14.11 3.90
C PRO A 306 3.02 -13.56 2.68
N VAL A 307 3.72 -13.34 1.56
CA VAL A 307 3.09 -12.76 0.36
C VAL A 307 2.10 -13.75 -0.26
N SER A 308 2.44 -15.05 -0.28
CA SER A 308 1.53 -16.10 -0.75
C SER A 308 0.25 -16.14 0.10
N ALA A 309 0.40 -16.03 1.43
CA ALA A 309 -0.71 -16.01 2.34
C ALA A 309 -1.62 -14.79 2.13
N ILE A 310 -1.03 -13.60 2.01
CA ILE A 310 -1.78 -12.36 1.80
C ILE A 310 -2.60 -12.44 0.50
N VAL A 311 -2.02 -12.95 -0.59
CA VAL A 311 -2.78 -13.19 -1.83
C VAL A 311 -3.93 -14.16 -1.59
N ALA A 312 -3.72 -15.27 -0.87
CA ALA A 312 -4.80 -16.20 -0.53
C ALA A 312 -5.92 -15.55 0.30
N LEU A 313 -5.57 -14.70 1.28
CA LEU A 313 -6.54 -13.97 2.08
C LEU A 313 -7.35 -12.97 1.25
N GLU A 314 -6.69 -12.20 0.37
CA GLU A 314 -7.37 -11.25 -0.52
C GLU A 314 -8.32 -11.97 -1.49
N GLU A 315 -7.92 -13.13 -2.02
CA GLU A 315 -8.71 -13.86 -3.01
C GLU A 315 -9.84 -14.69 -2.41
N PHE A 316 -9.72 -15.18 -1.17
CA PHE A 316 -10.68 -16.12 -0.59
C PHE A 316 -11.33 -15.60 0.70
N VAL A 317 -10.56 -14.99 1.61
CA VAL A 317 -11.09 -14.54 2.90
C VAL A 317 -11.92 -13.27 2.75
N GLN A 318 -11.43 -12.24 2.05
CA GLN A 318 -12.19 -11.00 1.90
C GLN A 318 -13.54 -11.19 1.19
N PRO A 319 -13.64 -11.95 0.08
CA PRO A 319 -14.92 -12.23 -0.56
C PRO A 319 -15.87 -13.03 0.33
N LEU A 320 -15.35 -14.01 1.09
CA LEU A 320 -16.15 -14.77 2.05
C LEU A 320 -16.70 -13.87 3.16
N LEU A 321 -15.87 -13.02 3.75
CA LEU A 321 -16.31 -12.08 4.78
C LEU A 321 -17.33 -11.08 4.23
N ALA A 322 -17.19 -10.64 2.98
CA ALA A 322 -18.18 -9.80 2.31
C ALA A 322 -19.52 -10.54 2.12
N LEU A 323 -19.47 -11.81 1.68
CA LEU A 323 -20.64 -12.68 1.53
C LEU A 323 -21.38 -12.89 2.86
N LEU A 324 -20.66 -13.26 3.93
CA LEU A 324 -21.25 -13.50 5.26
C LEU A 324 -21.95 -12.25 5.82
N GLN A 325 -21.41 -11.07 5.52
CA GLN A 325 -21.97 -9.78 5.93
C GLN A 325 -23.00 -9.24 4.93
N LYS A 326 -23.29 -9.96 3.84
CA LYS A 326 -24.21 -9.55 2.76
C LYS A 326 -23.87 -8.18 2.15
N ARG A 327 -22.57 -7.87 2.02
CA ARG A 327 -22.07 -6.62 1.42
C ARG A 327 -21.30 -6.87 0.13
N CYS A 328 -21.23 -5.86 -0.73
CA CYS A 328 -20.35 -5.90 -1.89
C CYS A 328 -18.87 -5.78 -1.47
N LEU A 329 -18.01 -6.52 -2.15
CA LEU A 329 -16.56 -6.33 -2.03
C LEU A 329 -16.15 -5.04 -2.76
N ALA A 330 -15.43 -4.16 -2.06
CA ALA A 330 -14.90 -2.96 -2.65
C ALA A 330 -13.79 -3.33 -3.66
N HIS A 331 -13.87 -2.76 -4.86
CA HIS A 331 -12.82 -2.93 -5.86
C HIS A 331 -11.80 -1.80 -5.71
N ARG A 332 -10.51 -2.16 -5.78
CA ARG A 332 -9.44 -1.18 -5.82
C ARG A 332 -9.52 -0.40 -7.14
N GLU A 333 -9.22 0.90 -7.08
CA GLU A 333 -9.09 1.72 -8.28
C GLU A 333 -8.03 1.12 -9.22
N THR A 334 -8.27 1.19 -10.52
CA THR A 334 -7.32 0.71 -11.54
C THR A 334 -6.81 1.84 -12.40
N VAL A 335 -5.53 1.78 -12.77
CA VAL A 335 -4.91 2.70 -13.73
C VAL A 335 -4.24 1.91 -14.85
N THR A 336 -4.22 2.48 -16.06
CA THR A 336 -3.42 1.95 -17.15
C THR A 336 -1.98 2.44 -17.01
N ALA A 337 -1.01 1.53 -17.03
CA ALA A 337 0.42 1.85 -16.96
C ALA A 337 1.23 1.07 -18.01
N LEU A 338 2.44 1.56 -18.31
CA LEU A 338 3.44 0.86 -19.11
C LEU A 338 4.56 0.30 -18.22
N PRO A 339 4.92 -0.99 -18.31
CA PRO A 339 6.08 -1.51 -17.61
C PRO A 339 7.38 -0.83 -18.07
N VAL A 340 8.27 -0.46 -17.15
CA VAL A 340 9.57 0.12 -17.54
C VAL A 340 10.50 -0.90 -18.19
N ASN A 341 10.27 -2.19 -17.90
CA ASN A 341 10.97 -3.34 -18.45
C ASN A 341 9.96 -4.46 -18.75
N PRO A 342 10.27 -5.41 -19.66
CA PRO A 342 9.45 -6.60 -19.85
C PRO A 342 9.24 -7.34 -18.53
N LEU A 343 8.02 -7.84 -18.32
CA LEU A 343 7.61 -8.59 -17.13
C LEU A 343 7.40 -10.05 -17.52
N PRO A 344 8.45 -10.89 -17.59
CA PRO A 344 8.28 -12.31 -17.88
C PRO A 344 7.39 -12.96 -16.81
N SER A 345 6.63 -13.97 -17.20
CA SER A 345 5.78 -14.77 -16.32
C SER A 345 5.84 -16.23 -16.75
N ARG A 346 5.30 -17.13 -15.92
CA ARG A 346 5.26 -18.56 -16.20
C ARG A 346 3.86 -18.96 -16.66
N PRO A 347 3.71 -19.50 -17.89
CA PRO A 347 2.43 -20.04 -18.34
C PRO A 347 1.88 -21.11 -17.38
N GLY A 348 0.55 -21.13 -17.27
CA GLY A 348 -0.20 -22.06 -16.42
C GLY A 348 -0.54 -21.50 -15.03
N MET A 349 -0.06 -20.31 -14.66
CA MET A 349 -0.37 -19.61 -13.41
C MET A 349 -0.75 -18.16 -13.68
N GLU A 350 -1.75 -17.63 -12.98
CA GLU A 350 -1.94 -16.18 -12.86
C GLU A 350 -0.88 -15.61 -11.94
N GLU A 351 -0.17 -14.56 -12.36
CA GLU A 351 0.87 -13.93 -11.53
C GLU A 351 0.42 -12.56 -11.01
N ARG A 352 0.55 -12.33 -9.69
CA ARG A 352 0.34 -11.04 -9.04
C ARG A 352 1.68 -10.35 -8.84
N ILE A 353 2.03 -9.46 -9.78
CA ILE A 353 3.29 -8.71 -9.76
C ILE A 353 3.07 -7.40 -9.01
N ARG A 354 3.79 -7.23 -7.90
CA ARG A 354 3.84 -5.96 -7.15
C ARG A 354 4.68 -4.95 -7.91
N VAL A 355 4.20 -3.71 -8.02
CA VAL A 355 4.90 -2.63 -8.72
C VAL A 355 4.92 -1.34 -7.90
N LYS A 356 5.97 -0.54 -8.09
CA LYS A 356 5.89 0.90 -7.83
C LYS A 356 5.36 1.60 -9.09
N LEU A 357 4.68 2.72 -8.90
CA LEU A 357 4.07 3.51 -9.97
C LEU A 357 4.52 4.96 -9.90
N GLY A 358 4.74 5.57 -11.05
CA GLY A 358 4.94 7.02 -11.16
C GLY A 358 4.38 7.55 -12.47
N ARG A 359 3.74 8.72 -12.42
CA ARG A 359 3.23 9.40 -13.62
C ARG A 359 4.30 10.31 -14.20
N VAL A 360 4.83 9.99 -15.37
CA VAL A 360 5.81 10.82 -16.10
C VAL A 360 5.08 11.37 -17.32
N ASP A 361 5.11 12.68 -17.50
CA ASP A 361 4.18 13.39 -18.41
C ASP A 361 2.74 12.91 -18.13
N ASP A 362 2.01 12.44 -19.15
CA ASP A 362 0.64 11.91 -19.01
C ASP A 362 0.56 10.38 -18.94
N THR A 363 1.69 9.70 -18.72
CA THR A 363 1.76 8.23 -18.72
C THR A 363 2.17 7.69 -17.35
N PHE A 364 1.45 6.69 -16.84
CA PHE A 364 1.90 5.93 -15.68
C PHE A 364 2.92 4.88 -16.11
N PHE A 365 4.03 4.82 -15.41
CA PHE A 365 5.03 3.78 -15.57
C PHE A 365 5.07 2.86 -14.35
N ALA A 366 5.19 1.56 -14.62
CA ALA A 366 5.22 0.52 -13.60
C ALA A 366 6.62 -0.09 -13.48
N VAL A 367 7.15 -0.05 -12.26
CA VAL A 367 8.45 -0.65 -11.91
C VAL A 367 8.20 -1.91 -11.09
N PRO A 368 8.62 -3.10 -11.55
CA PRO A 368 8.46 -4.33 -10.77
C PRO A 368 9.30 -4.30 -9.50
N LEU A 369 8.68 -4.74 -8.40
CA LEU A 369 9.36 -5.02 -7.14
C LEU A 369 9.89 -6.47 -7.12
N PRO A 370 10.82 -6.79 -6.19
CA PRO A 370 11.30 -8.17 -6.01
C PRO A 370 10.14 -9.16 -5.84
N ARG A 371 10.19 -10.25 -6.60
CA ARG A 371 9.08 -11.21 -6.72
C ARG A 371 9.03 -12.29 -5.63
N GLY A 372 10.01 -12.32 -4.72
CA GLY A 372 10.09 -13.31 -3.65
C GLY A 372 8.80 -13.39 -2.81
N ALA A 373 8.34 -14.62 -2.56
CA ALA A 373 7.14 -14.87 -1.74
C ALA A 373 7.37 -14.61 -0.25
N GLY A 374 8.64 -14.65 0.21
CA GLY A 374 9.03 -14.29 1.58
C GLY A 374 9.25 -12.80 1.83
N THR A 375 9.18 -11.96 0.79
CA THR A 375 9.58 -10.54 0.87
C THR A 375 8.40 -9.67 1.28
N VAL A 376 8.01 -9.70 2.56
CA VAL A 376 6.83 -8.94 3.06
C VAL A 376 6.93 -7.43 2.79
N THR A 377 8.15 -6.86 2.83
CA THR A 377 8.42 -5.44 2.55
C THR A 377 8.09 -5.02 1.12
N SER A 378 7.97 -5.96 0.18
CA SER A 378 7.53 -5.65 -1.18
C SER A 378 6.07 -5.18 -1.22
N LEU A 379 5.20 -5.70 -0.34
CA LEU A 379 3.79 -5.28 -0.29
C LEU A 379 3.65 -3.89 0.33
N SER A 380 4.37 -3.62 1.43
CA SER A 380 4.36 -2.29 2.04
C SER A 380 4.98 -1.22 1.14
N ARG A 381 5.87 -1.60 0.21
CA ARG A 381 6.49 -0.68 -0.76
C ARG A 381 5.68 -0.52 -2.06
N ALA A 382 4.82 -1.47 -2.40
CA ALA A 382 4.06 -1.46 -3.65
C ALA A 382 3.05 -0.30 -3.72
N ASP A 383 2.91 0.28 -4.91
CA ASP A 383 1.85 1.23 -5.26
C ASP A 383 0.67 0.54 -5.93
N GLY A 384 0.91 -0.63 -6.54
CA GLY A 384 -0.12 -1.41 -7.18
C GLY A 384 0.29 -2.84 -7.50
N ILE A 385 -0.68 -3.59 -8.02
CA ILE A 385 -0.53 -4.99 -8.44
C ILE A 385 -0.94 -5.11 -9.91
N ILE A 386 -0.06 -5.69 -10.71
CA ILE A 386 -0.33 -6.16 -12.06
C ILE A 386 -0.73 -7.62 -12.00
N SER A 387 -1.77 -7.99 -12.75
CA SER A 387 -2.20 -9.36 -12.91
C SER A 387 -1.81 -9.87 -14.29
N VAL A 388 -0.91 -10.86 -14.35
CA VAL A 388 -0.57 -11.54 -15.60
C VAL A 388 -1.50 -12.73 -15.75
N ALA A 389 -2.18 -12.81 -16.89
CA ALA A 389 -3.10 -13.91 -17.17
C ALA A 389 -2.36 -15.25 -17.29
N ARG A 390 -3.09 -16.34 -17.03
CA ARG A 390 -2.55 -17.70 -16.93
C ARG A 390 -1.86 -18.19 -18.21
N ASP A 391 -2.38 -17.79 -19.35
CA ASP A 391 -1.95 -18.18 -20.69
C ASP A 391 -0.87 -17.24 -21.27
N CYS A 392 -0.39 -16.27 -20.49
CA CYS A 392 0.66 -15.34 -20.91
C CYS A 392 2.05 -15.73 -20.39
N GLU A 393 3.06 -15.61 -21.27
CA GLU A 393 4.48 -15.75 -20.92
C GLU A 393 5.08 -14.48 -20.26
N GLY A 394 4.26 -13.47 -20.07
CA GLY A 394 4.65 -12.18 -19.53
C GLY A 394 3.97 -11.02 -20.23
N ILE A 395 4.38 -9.82 -19.87
CA ILE A 395 3.91 -8.55 -20.46
C ILE A 395 5.10 -7.86 -21.10
N SER A 396 4.91 -7.37 -22.32
CA SER A 396 5.95 -6.61 -23.02
C SER A 396 6.12 -5.21 -22.42
N ARG A 397 7.29 -4.61 -22.57
CA ARG A 397 7.58 -3.27 -21.99
C ARG A 397 6.61 -2.19 -22.46
N ASP A 398 6.23 -2.22 -23.73
CA ASP A 398 5.44 -1.16 -24.36
C ASP A 398 3.94 -1.54 -24.44
N GLU A 399 3.55 -2.60 -23.73
CA GLU A 399 2.17 -3.08 -23.67
C GLU A 399 1.44 -2.42 -22.49
N PRO A 400 0.34 -1.66 -22.74
CA PRO A 400 -0.48 -1.09 -21.69
C PRO A 400 -1.10 -2.18 -20.81
N VAL A 401 -0.95 -2.06 -19.49
CA VAL A 401 -1.49 -3.00 -18.53
C VAL A 401 -2.33 -2.31 -17.46
N GLN A 402 -3.39 -2.99 -17.01
CA GLN A 402 -4.18 -2.54 -15.86
C GLN A 402 -3.45 -2.85 -14.55
N VAL A 403 -3.31 -1.82 -13.72
CA VAL A 403 -2.69 -1.92 -12.40
C VAL A 403 -3.73 -1.60 -11.34
N GLN A 404 -3.98 -2.54 -10.44
CA GLN A 404 -4.83 -2.30 -9.27
C GLN A 404 -4.03 -1.51 -8.23
N LEU A 405 -4.54 -0.35 -7.84
CA LEU A 405 -3.86 0.54 -6.89
C LEU A 405 -3.96 0.01 -5.45
N LEU A 406 -2.82 -0.01 -4.76
CA LEU A 406 -2.72 -0.26 -3.31
C LEU A 406 -2.65 1.04 -2.51
N ARG A 407 -2.59 2.18 -3.19
CA ARG A 407 -2.52 3.53 -2.60
C ARG A 407 -3.48 4.47 -3.33
N PRO A 408 -3.94 5.56 -2.70
CA PRO A 408 -4.74 6.55 -3.37
C PRO A 408 -4.05 7.10 -4.62
N ARG A 409 -4.78 7.24 -5.73
CA ARG A 409 -4.24 7.73 -7.01
C ARG A 409 -3.43 9.01 -6.89
N GLN A 410 -3.88 9.97 -6.09
CA GLN A 410 -3.17 11.24 -5.89
C GLN A 410 -1.75 11.04 -5.34
N GLN A 411 -1.53 10.07 -4.46
CA GLN A 411 -0.19 9.75 -3.96
C GLN A 411 0.70 9.12 -5.03
N VAL A 412 0.11 8.35 -5.94
CA VAL A 412 0.81 7.72 -7.06
C VAL A 412 1.20 8.76 -8.12
N GLU A 413 0.32 9.74 -8.39
CA GLU A 413 0.60 10.85 -9.30
C GLU A 413 1.70 11.78 -8.77
N GLY A 414 1.76 11.95 -7.44
CA GLY A 414 2.83 12.68 -6.75
C GLY A 414 4.17 11.94 -6.69
N THR A 415 4.27 10.73 -7.24
CA THR A 415 5.51 9.96 -7.22
C THR A 415 6.53 10.49 -8.23
N LEU A 416 7.67 10.92 -7.70
CA LEU A 416 8.88 11.17 -8.47
C LEU A 416 9.58 9.84 -8.79
N LEU A 417 9.42 9.39 -10.03
CA LEU A 417 10.05 8.17 -10.53
C LEU A 417 11.53 8.40 -10.86
N ALA A 418 12.42 7.70 -10.16
CA ALA A 418 13.85 7.70 -10.37
C ALA A 418 14.33 6.31 -10.81
N ILE A 419 14.92 6.20 -12.00
CA ILE A 419 15.40 4.92 -12.56
C ILE A 419 16.89 5.02 -12.81
N GLY A 420 17.71 4.18 -12.18
CA GLY A 420 19.15 4.23 -12.37
C GLY A 420 19.94 3.40 -11.36
N SER A 421 21.12 3.89 -10.99
CA SER A 421 21.94 3.28 -9.94
C SER A 421 21.38 3.57 -8.54
N HIS A 422 21.57 2.65 -7.60
CA HIS A 422 21.10 2.79 -6.21
C HIS A 422 22.04 3.69 -5.40
N ASP A 423 21.48 4.39 -4.41
CA ASP A 423 22.22 4.94 -3.27
C ASP A 423 21.31 4.98 -2.02
N ASN A 424 21.88 4.84 -0.83
CA ASN A 424 21.12 4.88 0.42
C ASN A 424 20.46 6.24 0.66
N THR A 425 21.02 7.33 0.11
CA THR A 425 20.45 8.68 0.20
C THR A 425 19.13 8.83 -0.55
N LEU A 426 18.82 7.96 -1.53
CA LEU A 426 17.51 7.99 -2.21
C LEU A 426 16.35 7.67 -1.25
N ASP A 427 16.57 6.73 -0.31
CA ASP A 427 15.57 6.40 0.71
C ASP A 427 15.41 7.54 1.73
N LEU A 428 16.51 8.26 2.06
CA LEU A 428 16.44 9.48 2.87
C LEU A 428 15.68 10.60 2.14
N ILE A 429 15.89 10.77 0.84
CA ILE A 429 15.13 11.72 0.03
C ILE A 429 13.63 11.42 0.11
N ASP A 430 13.21 10.16 -0.05
CA ASP A 430 11.78 9.78 0.09
C ASP A 430 11.23 10.17 1.46
N SER A 431 12.00 9.91 2.53
CA SER A 431 11.61 10.26 3.90
C SER A 431 11.43 11.76 4.09
N PHE A 432 12.38 12.58 3.63
CA PHE A 432 12.30 14.04 3.71
C PHE A 432 11.19 14.61 2.81
N LEU A 433 11.01 14.09 1.59
CA LEU A 433 9.92 14.50 0.70
C LEU A 433 8.57 14.30 1.37
N ARG A 434 8.31 13.12 1.95
CA ARG A 434 7.05 12.85 2.63
C ARG A 434 6.79 13.76 3.83
N ARG A 435 7.87 14.20 4.50
CA ARG A 435 7.78 15.06 5.69
C ARG A 435 7.53 16.51 5.32
N GLU A 436 8.32 17.06 4.39
CA GLU A 436 8.29 18.48 4.03
C GLU A 436 7.29 18.79 2.90
N HIS A 437 7.07 17.82 2.00
CA HIS A 437 6.25 17.93 0.80
C HIS A 437 5.28 16.73 0.71
N PRO A 438 4.26 16.60 1.59
CA PRO A 438 3.48 15.37 1.77
C PRO A 438 2.68 14.90 0.54
N ARG A 439 2.57 15.76 -0.49
CA ARG A 439 2.03 15.40 -1.81
C ARG A 439 2.98 14.53 -2.63
N PHE A 440 4.27 14.57 -2.33
CA PHE A 440 5.34 13.99 -3.13
C PHE A 440 6.11 12.92 -2.39
N ARG A 441 6.71 12.03 -3.19
CA ARG A 441 7.51 10.90 -2.73
C ARG A 441 8.46 10.47 -3.82
N LEU A 442 9.49 9.71 -3.47
CA LEU A 442 10.43 9.14 -4.43
C LEU A 442 10.18 7.64 -4.60
N ALA A 443 10.04 7.20 -5.85
CA ALA A 443 10.09 5.78 -6.21
C ALA A 443 11.35 5.51 -7.02
N SER A 444 12.29 4.77 -6.42
CA SER A 444 13.52 4.34 -7.08
C SER A 444 13.39 2.94 -7.69
N ALA A 445 13.99 2.77 -8.88
CA ALA A 445 14.20 1.51 -9.59
C ALA A 445 15.69 1.31 -9.90
N HIS A 446 16.23 0.12 -9.60
CA HIS A 446 17.67 -0.12 -9.64
C HIS A 446 18.09 -0.96 -10.84
N VAL A 447 18.32 -0.29 -11.97
CA VAL A 447 18.72 -0.92 -13.25
C VAL A 447 20.17 -0.61 -13.64
N GLY A 448 20.93 0.03 -12.74
CA GLY A 448 22.26 0.55 -13.02
C GLY A 448 22.22 1.88 -13.77
N SER A 449 23.37 2.55 -13.84
CA SER A 449 23.46 3.93 -14.35
C SER A 449 23.12 4.03 -15.84
N LEU A 450 23.67 3.14 -16.67
CA LEU A 450 23.39 3.13 -18.11
C LEU A 450 21.91 2.82 -18.39
N GLY A 451 21.33 1.88 -17.64
CA GLY A 451 19.89 1.60 -17.72
C GLY A 451 19.03 2.82 -17.37
N GLY A 452 19.46 3.62 -16.39
CA GLY A 452 18.83 4.89 -16.04
C GLY A 452 18.88 5.94 -17.16
N LEU A 453 20.05 6.11 -17.80
CA LEU A 453 20.16 7.00 -18.97
C LEU A 453 19.25 6.55 -20.12
N MET A 454 19.17 5.23 -20.38
CA MET A 454 18.25 4.69 -21.39
C MET A 454 16.78 4.93 -21.04
N ALA A 455 16.41 4.88 -19.75
CA ALA A 455 15.05 5.17 -19.30
C ALA A 455 14.69 6.65 -19.49
N LEU A 456 15.64 7.58 -19.22
CA LEU A 456 15.48 9.00 -19.51
C LEU A 456 15.27 9.27 -21.00
N LYS A 457 16.08 8.64 -21.87
CA LYS A 457 15.95 8.72 -23.33
C LYS A 457 14.57 8.28 -23.83
N ARG A 458 13.93 7.37 -23.12
CA ARG A 458 12.59 6.82 -23.43
C ARG A 458 11.45 7.53 -22.70
N HIS A 459 11.74 8.59 -21.93
CA HIS A 459 10.78 9.34 -21.12
C HIS A 459 10.04 8.49 -20.08
N GLN A 460 10.72 7.51 -19.49
CA GLN A 460 10.13 6.58 -18.53
C GLN A 460 10.34 6.99 -17.07
N CYS A 461 11.09 8.07 -16.81
CA CYS A 461 11.36 8.59 -15.46
C CYS A 461 11.66 10.08 -15.48
N HIS A 462 11.58 10.71 -14.29
CA HIS A 462 11.88 12.13 -14.11
C HIS A 462 13.37 12.37 -13.91
N LEU A 463 14.08 11.40 -13.32
CA LEU A 463 15.51 11.47 -13.11
C LEU A 463 16.17 10.08 -13.11
N ALA A 464 17.50 10.08 -13.25
CA ALA A 464 18.33 8.89 -13.09
C ALA A 464 19.51 9.16 -12.17
N GLY A 465 19.74 8.27 -11.19
CA GLY A 465 20.99 8.27 -10.43
C GLY A 465 22.12 7.63 -11.23
N SER A 466 23.27 8.30 -11.34
CA SER A 466 24.37 7.88 -12.22
C SER A 466 25.76 8.16 -11.64
N HIS A 467 26.70 7.27 -11.96
CA HIS A 467 28.13 7.34 -11.59
C HIS A 467 29.00 6.63 -12.62
N LEU A 468 28.80 6.91 -13.91
CA LEU A 468 29.56 6.24 -14.98
C LEU A 468 30.93 6.91 -15.15
N LEU A 469 31.98 6.25 -14.66
CA LEU A 469 33.37 6.68 -14.82
C LEU A 469 33.83 6.51 -16.27
N ASN A 470 34.39 7.56 -16.87
CA ASN A 470 35.15 7.44 -18.11
C ASN A 470 36.58 6.98 -17.77
N ASP A 471 37.01 5.84 -18.33
CA ASP A 471 38.31 5.24 -18.04
C ASP A 471 39.49 6.05 -18.61
N ALA A 472 39.23 6.88 -19.63
CA ALA A 472 40.24 7.69 -20.30
C ALA A 472 40.67 8.93 -19.51
N ASP A 473 39.74 9.62 -18.84
CA ASP A 473 39.99 10.90 -18.17
C ASP A 473 39.59 10.94 -16.68
N GLY A 474 38.94 9.89 -16.18
CA GLY A 474 38.50 9.79 -14.78
C GLY A 474 37.29 10.66 -14.44
N VAL A 475 36.62 11.26 -15.43
CA VAL A 475 35.46 12.13 -15.22
C VAL A 475 34.17 11.31 -15.24
N TYR A 476 33.28 11.56 -14.28
CA TYR A 476 32.00 10.87 -14.18
C TYR A 476 30.92 11.49 -15.09
N ASN A 477 30.06 10.62 -15.62
CA ASN A 477 28.79 10.87 -16.31
C ASN A 477 28.86 11.64 -17.64
N ARG A 478 29.76 12.60 -17.82
CA ARG A 478 29.77 13.52 -18.98
C ARG A 478 29.87 12.80 -20.33
N GLN A 479 30.82 11.87 -20.45
CA GLN A 479 30.97 11.10 -21.69
C GLN A 479 29.75 10.20 -21.95
N ALA A 480 29.25 9.52 -20.91
CA ALA A 480 28.06 8.69 -21.03
C ALA A 480 26.82 9.48 -21.46
N LEU A 481 26.64 10.71 -20.98
CA LEU A 481 25.56 11.60 -21.43
C LEU A 481 25.70 11.94 -22.93
N ARG A 482 26.90 12.31 -23.40
CA ARG A 482 27.14 12.58 -24.83
C ARG A 482 26.89 11.38 -25.72
N ASP A 483 27.26 10.19 -25.28
CA ASP A 483 27.12 8.98 -26.09
C ASP A 483 25.67 8.47 -26.16
N ASN A 484 24.89 8.71 -25.10
CA ASN A 484 23.59 8.06 -24.93
C ASN A 484 22.39 8.99 -25.09
N LEU A 485 22.54 10.28 -24.77
CA LEU A 485 21.46 11.27 -24.66
C LEU A 485 21.60 12.41 -25.68
N GLN A 486 22.15 12.15 -26.86
CA GLN A 486 22.18 13.12 -27.96
C GLN A 486 20.77 13.64 -28.28
N GLY A 487 20.65 14.96 -28.41
CA GLY A 487 19.37 15.64 -28.66
C GLY A 487 18.51 15.88 -27.41
N GLU A 488 18.97 15.46 -26.23
CA GLU A 488 18.22 15.56 -24.99
C GLU A 488 18.96 16.44 -23.97
N PRO A 489 18.53 17.70 -23.75
CA PRO A 489 19.15 18.57 -22.76
C PRO A 489 18.96 18.05 -21.32
N MET A 490 20.05 18.04 -20.54
CA MET A 490 20.08 17.46 -19.19
C MET A 490 20.78 18.39 -18.19
N LEU A 491 20.24 18.42 -16.98
CA LEU A 491 20.89 18.92 -15.78
C LEU A 491 21.62 17.77 -15.09
N LEU A 492 22.91 17.96 -14.81
CA LEU A 492 23.67 17.08 -13.94
C LEU A 492 23.77 17.73 -12.57
N VAL A 493 23.11 17.15 -11.57
CA VAL A 493 23.07 17.66 -10.19
C VAL A 493 23.88 16.73 -9.29
N ARG A 494 24.88 17.25 -8.59
CA ARG A 494 25.64 16.45 -7.62
C ARG A 494 24.74 16.08 -6.46
N LEU A 495 24.55 14.80 -6.20
CA LEU A 495 23.88 14.36 -4.98
C LEU A 495 24.89 14.20 -3.85
N VAL A 496 25.87 13.33 -4.03
CA VAL A 496 26.89 13.05 -3.01
C VAL A 496 28.19 12.58 -3.65
N ASP A 497 29.28 12.82 -2.94
CA ASP A 497 30.51 12.05 -3.13
C ASP A 497 30.48 10.87 -2.15
N ARG A 498 30.90 9.68 -2.57
CA ARG A 498 30.80 8.47 -1.73
C ARG A 498 32.07 7.64 -1.75
N GLU A 499 32.50 7.23 -0.57
CA GLU A 499 33.69 6.42 -0.36
C GLU A 499 33.40 4.95 -0.72
N GLN A 500 34.08 4.46 -1.76
CA GLN A 500 34.04 3.06 -2.21
C GLN A 500 35.26 2.32 -1.65
N GLY A 501 35.04 1.06 -1.27
CA GLY A 501 36.07 0.26 -0.64
C GLY A 501 35.64 -1.17 -0.40
N LEU A 502 36.59 -1.98 0.06
CA LEU A 502 36.39 -3.39 0.36
C LEU A 502 35.81 -3.49 1.77
N ILE A 503 34.60 -4.05 1.87
CA ILE A 503 34.00 -4.41 3.16
C ILE A 503 34.68 -5.69 3.63
N VAL A 504 35.08 -5.74 4.91
CA VAL A 504 35.73 -6.90 5.52
C VAL A 504 35.13 -7.17 6.90
N ALA A 505 35.27 -8.41 7.38
CA ALA A 505 34.83 -8.76 8.73
C ALA A 505 35.57 -7.94 9.80
N PRO A 506 34.98 -7.71 10.99
CA PRO A 506 35.61 -6.94 12.07
C PRO A 506 36.98 -7.50 12.43
N GLY A 507 37.98 -6.62 12.56
CA GLY A 507 39.38 -6.96 12.78
C GLY A 507 40.14 -7.39 11.53
N ASN A 508 39.50 -7.41 10.35
CA ASN A 508 40.08 -7.80 9.06
C ASN A 508 40.92 -9.09 9.13
N PRO A 509 40.31 -10.25 9.50
CA PRO A 509 41.04 -11.48 9.79
C PRO A 509 41.83 -12.04 8.59
N MET A 510 41.42 -11.69 7.38
CA MET A 510 42.10 -12.11 6.14
C MET A 510 43.29 -11.22 5.76
N GLY A 511 43.49 -10.09 6.48
CA GLY A 511 44.54 -9.13 6.18
C GLY A 511 44.44 -8.55 4.78
N ILE A 512 43.23 -8.14 4.37
CA ILE A 512 42.98 -7.56 3.04
C ILE A 512 43.27 -6.06 3.13
N HIS A 513 44.16 -5.55 2.28
CA HIS A 513 44.63 -4.17 2.31
C HIS A 513 44.32 -3.40 1.03
N ASP A 514 44.17 -4.08 -0.11
CA ASP A 514 43.78 -3.45 -1.37
C ASP A 514 43.10 -4.44 -2.35
N ILE A 515 42.87 -3.99 -3.58
CA ILE A 515 42.26 -4.80 -4.64
C ILE A 515 43.18 -5.92 -5.13
N ALA A 516 44.51 -5.80 -4.99
CA ALA A 516 45.43 -6.84 -5.41
C ALA A 516 45.27 -8.11 -4.57
N ASP A 517 44.90 -7.96 -3.29
CA ASP A 517 44.61 -9.09 -2.39
C ASP A 517 43.42 -9.95 -2.84
N LEU A 518 42.53 -9.43 -3.69
CA LEU A 518 41.40 -10.21 -4.22
C LEU A 518 41.82 -11.38 -5.11
N ALA A 519 43.05 -11.35 -5.64
CA ALA A 519 43.62 -12.43 -6.45
C ALA A 519 44.22 -13.58 -5.62
N ARG A 520 44.21 -13.47 -4.28
CA ARG A 520 44.69 -14.54 -3.39
C ARG A 520 43.70 -15.71 -3.37
N GLU A 521 44.21 -16.93 -3.36
CA GLU A 521 43.39 -18.15 -3.40
C GLU A 521 42.53 -18.37 -2.14
N ASP A 522 42.91 -17.78 -1.01
CA ASP A 522 42.19 -17.86 0.26
C ASP A 522 41.08 -16.80 0.40
N VAL A 523 40.99 -15.86 -0.53
CA VAL A 523 39.99 -14.78 -0.52
C VAL A 523 38.81 -15.12 -1.42
N ARG A 524 37.60 -15.10 -0.86
CA ARG A 524 36.35 -15.23 -1.60
C ARG A 524 35.67 -13.86 -1.68
N PHE A 525 35.45 -13.40 -2.89
CA PHE A 525 34.85 -12.11 -3.19
C PHE A 525 33.35 -12.27 -3.51
N ILE A 526 32.55 -11.27 -3.13
CA ILE A 526 31.18 -11.09 -3.64
C ILE A 526 31.13 -9.78 -4.44
N ASN A 527 30.56 -9.86 -5.64
CA ASN A 527 30.57 -8.76 -6.60
C ASN A 527 29.25 -7.98 -6.61
N ARG A 528 29.24 -6.79 -7.21
CA ARG A 528 28.02 -6.06 -7.57
C ARG A 528 27.61 -6.45 -8.99
N GLN A 529 26.31 -6.34 -9.29
CA GLN A 529 25.76 -6.71 -10.59
C GLN A 529 26.48 -6.02 -11.76
N ARG A 530 26.58 -6.73 -12.89
CA ARG A 530 27.15 -6.19 -14.14
C ARG A 530 26.50 -4.85 -14.52
N GLY A 531 27.33 -3.89 -14.92
CA GLY A 531 26.89 -2.54 -15.30
C GLY A 531 26.66 -1.56 -14.14
N SER A 532 26.87 -1.98 -12.88
CA SER A 532 26.99 -1.05 -11.75
C SER A 532 28.30 -0.28 -11.82
N GLY A 533 28.33 0.99 -11.38
CA GLY A 533 29.56 1.79 -11.33
C GLY A 533 30.62 1.17 -10.42
N THR A 534 30.21 0.50 -9.34
CA THR A 534 31.12 -0.29 -8.49
C THR A 534 31.78 -1.43 -9.26
N ARG A 535 31.06 -2.13 -10.14
CA ARG A 535 31.66 -3.15 -11.02
C ARG A 535 32.62 -2.52 -12.04
N VAL A 536 32.27 -1.38 -12.62
CA VAL A 536 33.15 -0.63 -13.52
C VAL A 536 34.44 -0.19 -12.81
N LEU A 537 34.33 0.31 -11.58
CA LEU A 537 35.48 0.70 -10.76
C LEU A 537 36.38 -0.50 -10.45
N LEU A 538 35.80 -1.64 -10.04
CA LEU A 538 36.55 -2.87 -9.82
C LEU A 538 37.31 -3.28 -11.08
N ASP A 539 36.61 -3.37 -12.22
CA ASP A 539 37.19 -3.83 -13.48
C ASP A 539 38.30 -2.89 -13.98
N TYR A 540 38.12 -1.57 -13.80
CA TYR A 540 39.14 -0.56 -14.07
C TYR A 540 40.40 -0.79 -13.22
N ARG A 541 40.23 -1.01 -11.91
CA ARG A 541 41.35 -1.25 -10.99
C ARG A 541 42.05 -2.58 -11.26
N LEU A 542 41.30 -3.65 -11.54
CA LEU A 542 41.87 -4.93 -11.94
C LEU A 542 42.70 -4.80 -13.22
N LYS A 543 42.22 -4.04 -14.21
CA LYS A 543 42.95 -3.74 -15.45
C LYS A 543 44.24 -2.96 -15.18
N GLN A 544 44.22 -1.96 -14.29
CA GLN A 544 45.42 -1.22 -13.88
C GLN A 544 46.47 -2.11 -13.20
N LEU A 545 46.02 -3.10 -12.43
CA LEU A 545 46.88 -4.05 -11.72
C LEU A 545 47.29 -5.26 -12.58
N GLY A 546 46.77 -5.39 -13.80
CA GLY A 546 47.02 -6.55 -14.66
C GLY A 546 46.38 -7.85 -14.19
N ILE A 547 45.36 -7.78 -13.32
CA ILE A 547 44.64 -8.93 -12.77
C ILE A 547 43.45 -9.25 -13.66
N ARG A 548 43.32 -10.52 -14.08
CA ARG A 548 42.17 -10.99 -14.86
C ARG A 548 41.00 -11.36 -13.93
N PRO A 549 39.76 -11.02 -14.28
CA PRO A 549 38.58 -11.36 -13.49
C PRO A 549 38.47 -12.83 -13.04
N GLN A 550 38.90 -13.77 -13.88
CA GLN A 550 38.85 -15.21 -13.59
C GLN A 550 39.79 -15.63 -12.45
N GLN A 551 40.69 -14.75 -12.01
CA GLN A 551 41.58 -14.98 -10.88
C GLN A 551 40.91 -14.70 -9.53
N LEU A 552 39.75 -14.03 -9.52
CA LEU A 552 39.00 -13.75 -8.30
C LEU A 552 38.00 -14.88 -8.03
N ALA A 553 38.15 -15.56 -6.90
CA ALA A 553 37.18 -16.54 -6.47
C ALA A 553 35.85 -15.84 -6.09
N GLY A 554 34.76 -16.16 -6.79
CA GLY A 554 33.44 -15.53 -6.58
C GLY A 554 33.18 -14.27 -7.43
N TYR A 555 34.00 -14.00 -8.46
CA TYR A 555 33.79 -12.84 -9.35
C TYR A 555 32.39 -12.79 -10.01
N GLU A 556 31.82 -13.94 -10.33
CA GLU A 556 30.47 -14.08 -10.92
C GLU A 556 29.36 -14.21 -9.85
N ASP A 557 29.71 -14.27 -8.56
CA ASP A 557 28.73 -14.24 -7.48
C ASP A 557 28.32 -12.78 -7.26
N GLU A 558 27.12 -12.43 -7.68
CA GLU A 558 26.66 -11.03 -7.71
C GLU A 558 25.57 -10.74 -6.66
N GLU A 559 25.60 -9.53 -6.11
CA GLU A 559 24.55 -8.94 -5.28
C GLU A 559 24.07 -7.60 -5.85
N TYR A 560 22.80 -7.25 -5.58
CA TYR A 560 22.08 -6.13 -6.23
C TYR A 560 22.03 -4.84 -5.42
N THR A 561 22.38 -4.89 -4.13
CA THR A 561 22.55 -3.70 -3.27
C THR A 561 23.87 -3.72 -2.52
N HIS A 562 24.31 -2.55 -2.05
CA HIS A 562 25.49 -2.46 -1.17
C HIS A 562 25.25 -3.15 0.18
N MET A 563 24.03 -3.10 0.71
CA MET A 563 23.65 -3.79 1.94
C MET A 563 23.73 -5.31 1.80
N ASN A 564 23.34 -5.88 0.65
CA ASN A 564 23.46 -7.31 0.42
C ASN A 564 24.93 -7.77 0.33
N VAL A 565 25.81 -6.95 -0.27
CA VAL A 565 27.27 -7.20 -0.24
C VAL A 565 27.76 -7.24 1.20
N ALA A 566 27.39 -6.25 2.02
CA ALA A 566 27.76 -6.19 3.43
C ALA A 566 27.20 -7.41 4.21
N ALA A 567 25.94 -7.80 3.97
CA ALA A 567 25.33 -8.98 4.60
C ALA A 567 26.00 -10.30 4.19
N ALA A 568 26.47 -10.41 2.94
CA ALA A 568 27.23 -11.57 2.48
C ALA A 568 28.58 -11.69 3.19
N VAL A 569 29.23 -10.57 3.51
CA VAL A 569 30.47 -10.55 4.33
C VAL A 569 30.15 -10.90 5.79
N LEU A 570 29.12 -10.27 6.37
CA LEU A 570 28.69 -10.51 7.76
C LEU A 570 28.31 -11.99 8.01
N SER A 571 27.64 -12.64 7.06
CA SER A 571 27.24 -14.05 7.15
C SER A 571 28.37 -15.04 6.85
N GLY A 572 29.56 -14.57 6.46
CA GLY A 572 30.69 -15.42 6.06
C GLY A 572 30.53 -16.09 4.70
N ARG A 573 29.49 -15.73 3.91
CA ARG A 573 29.32 -16.20 2.53
C ARG A 573 30.47 -15.73 1.63
N ALA A 574 31.02 -14.55 1.92
CA ALA A 574 32.22 -14.02 1.29
C ALA A 574 33.17 -13.42 2.35
N HIS A 575 34.45 -13.36 2.03
CA HIS A 575 35.45 -12.71 2.88
C HIS A 575 35.45 -11.19 2.68
N THR A 576 35.11 -10.73 1.49
CA THR A 576 35.09 -9.32 1.14
C THR A 576 34.20 -9.03 -0.08
N GLY A 577 33.81 -7.78 -0.25
CA GLY A 577 33.09 -7.28 -1.42
C GLY A 577 33.28 -5.77 -1.57
N LEU A 578 33.29 -5.26 -2.81
CA LEU A 578 33.42 -3.83 -3.07
C LEU A 578 32.06 -3.13 -2.93
N ALA A 579 31.96 -2.15 -2.05
CA ALA A 579 30.73 -1.39 -1.78
C ALA A 579 31.02 -0.03 -1.12
N VAL A 580 29.95 0.73 -0.83
CA VAL A 580 30.04 2.02 -0.14
C VAL A 580 30.29 1.83 1.36
N ARG A 581 31.10 2.72 1.96
CA ARG A 581 31.43 2.68 3.40
C ARG A 581 30.22 2.67 4.33
N ALA A 582 29.17 3.42 3.97
CA ALA A 582 27.93 3.45 4.75
C ALA A 582 27.30 2.06 4.96
N ALA A 583 27.45 1.13 4.01
CA ALA A 583 26.95 -0.23 4.15
C ALA A 583 27.75 -1.04 5.17
N ALA A 584 29.07 -0.82 5.25
CA ALA A 584 29.92 -1.43 6.28
C ALA A 584 29.56 -0.88 7.67
N CYS A 585 29.44 0.46 7.80
CA CYS A 585 29.05 1.12 9.04
C CYS A 585 27.70 0.64 9.56
N ALA A 586 26.71 0.47 8.66
CA ALA A 586 25.37 0.02 9.03
C ALA A 586 25.33 -1.39 9.66
N LEU A 587 26.29 -2.26 9.32
CA LEU A 587 26.37 -3.63 9.84
C LEU A 587 27.56 -3.83 10.81
N GLY A 588 28.22 -2.75 11.24
CA GLY A 588 29.37 -2.83 12.14
C GLY A 588 30.58 -3.58 11.57
N LEU A 589 30.75 -3.57 10.24
CA LEU A 589 31.86 -4.20 9.54
C LEU A 589 33.02 -3.22 9.35
N ASP A 590 34.22 -3.76 9.18
CA ASP A 590 35.41 -2.97 8.86
C ASP A 590 35.48 -2.66 7.34
N PHE A 591 36.27 -1.66 6.99
CA PHE A 591 36.28 -1.09 5.65
C PHE A 591 37.69 -0.67 5.21
N VAL A 592 38.05 -1.05 3.99
CA VAL A 592 39.34 -0.72 3.36
C VAL A 592 39.10 0.22 2.17
N PRO A 593 39.47 1.51 2.27
CA PRO A 593 39.19 2.51 1.24
C PRO A 593 39.89 2.21 -0.09
N VAL A 594 39.16 2.41 -1.21
CA VAL A 594 39.68 2.26 -2.59
C VAL A 594 39.64 3.58 -3.34
N GLY A 595 38.62 4.41 -3.11
CA GLY A 595 38.48 5.69 -3.78
C GLY A 595 37.16 6.40 -3.46
N VAL A 596 37.02 7.61 -3.97
CA VAL A 596 35.79 8.40 -3.89
C VAL A 596 35.13 8.43 -5.25
N GLU A 597 33.84 8.19 -5.27
CA GLU A 597 33.00 8.19 -6.46
C GLU A 597 32.01 9.36 -6.41
N GLU A 598 31.81 10.02 -7.54
CA GLU A 598 30.81 11.06 -7.70
C GLU A 598 29.46 10.44 -8.08
N TYR A 599 28.42 10.70 -7.30
CA TYR A 599 27.06 10.28 -7.60
C TYR A 599 26.16 11.47 -7.90
N ASP A 600 25.66 11.49 -9.13
CA ASP A 600 24.87 12.58 -9.65
C ASP A 600 23.44 12.12 -9.98
N LEU A 601 22.51 13.08 -9.92
CA LEU A 601 21.18 12.97 -10.49
C LEU A 601 21.22 13.60 -11.88
N VAL A 602 20.86 12.82 -12.88
CA VAL A 602 20.64 13.28 -14.25
C VAL A 602 19.16 13.59 -14.41
N ILE A 603 18.83 14.85 -14.68
CA ILE A 603 17.47 15.36 -14.75
C ILE A 603 17.26 16.03 -16.11
N PRO A 604 16.32 15.58 -16.96
CA PRO A 604 15.97 16.29 -18.19
C PRO A 604 15.60 17.75 -17.93
N GLN A 605 16.15 18.68 -18.73
CA GLN A 605 15.89 20.12 -18.58
C GLN A 605 14.39 20.44 -18.64
N ARG A 606 13.62 19.65 -19.40
CA ARG A 606 12.16 19.78 -19.53
C ARG A 606 11.41 19.66 -18.19
N TYR A 607 12.00 18.99 -17.20
CA TYR A 607 11.41 18.80 -15.86
C TYR A 607 11.98 19.78 -14.82
N ALA A 608 12.78 20.77 -15.21
CA ALA A 608 13.38 21.72 -14.28
C ALA A 608 12.34 22.47 -13.42
N GLU A 609 11.16 22.74 -13.99
CA GLU A 609 10.05 23.45 -13.35
C GLU A 609 8.96 22.50 -12.82
N ASP A 610 9.16 21.19 -12.88
CA ASP A 610 8.19 20.22 -12.33
C ASP A 610 8.14 20.33 -10.80
N GLU A 611 6.94 20.47 -10.21
CA GLU A 611 6.77 20.63 -8.75
C GLU A 611 7.50 19.53 -7.94
N ARG A 612 7.56 18.30 -8.47
CA ARG A 612 8.21 17.16 -7.83
C ARG A 612 9.74 17.27 -7.87
N ILE A 613 10.29 17.80 -8.96
CA ILE A 613 11.73 18.08 -9.10
C ILE A 613 12.13 19.27 -8.22
N LEU A 614 11.31 20.32 -8.19
CA LEU A 614 11.54 21.47 -7.30
C LEU A 614 11.56 21.04 -5.83
N ALA A 615 10.61 20.19 -5.41
CA ALA A 615 10.59 19.62 -4.06
C ALA A 615 11.81 18.73 -3.76
N LEU A 616 12.26 17.92 -4.73
CA LEU A 616 13.49 17.15 -4.61
C LEU A 616 14.70 18.08 -4.39
N LEU A 617 14.83 19.13 -5.19
CA LEU A 617 15.95 20.07 -5.11
C LEU A 617 15.93 20.83 -3.79
N ASP A 618 14.76 21.25 -3.31
CA ASP A 618 14.56 21.85 -2.00
C ASP A 618 15.06 20.93 -0.87
N VAL A 619 14.62 19.66 -0.88
CA VAL A 619 15.04 18.66 0.10
C VAL A 619 16.56 18.47 0.11
N ILE A 620 17.18 18.19 -1.04
CA ILE A 620 18.62 17.85 -1.07
C ILE A 620 19.51 19.08 -0.78
N ARG A 621 19.00 20.30 -1.00
CA ARG A 621 19.73 21.54 -0.66
C ARG A 621 19.61 21.91 0.81
N SER A 622 18.67 21.31 1.55
CA SER A 622 18.47 21.60 2.97
C SER A 622 19.67 21.17 3.83
N GLU A 623 19.96 21.95 4.87
CA GLU A 623 21.01 21.63 5.84
C GLU A 623 20.70 20.34 6.61
N ALA A 624 19.42 20.13 6.95
CA ALA A 624 18.96 18.95 7.64
C ALA A 624 19.24 17.66 6.84
N PHE A 625 18.97 17.66 5.53
CA PHE A 625 19.29 16.52 4.67
C PHE A 625 20.79 16.25 4.62
N ARG A 626 21.61 17.28 4.38
CA ARG A 626 23.08 17.15 4.33
C ARG A 626 23.66 16.59 5.61
N LYS A 627 23.13 16.99 6.77
CA LYS A 627 23.55 16.49 8.08
C LYS A 627 23.24 14.99 8.25
N GLU A 628 22.04 14.55 7.89
CA GLU A 628 21.65 13.12 7.96
C GLU A 628 22.49 12.26 7.01
N VAL A 629 22.75 12.75 5.80
CA VAL A 629 23.62 12.05 4.84
C VAL A 629 25.06 11.92 5.37
N ALA A 630 25.61 13.00 5.92
CA ALA A 630 26.96 12.97 6.52
C ALA A 630 27.03 11.99 7.71
N ALA A 631 25.95 11.87 8.49
CA ALA A 631 25.87 10.94 9.63
C ALA A 631 25.88 9.46 9.22
N LEU A 632 25.53 9.10 7.97
CA LEU A 632 25.67 7.73 7.46
C LEU A 632 27.13 7.26 7.37
N GLY A 633 28.09 8.20 7.32
CA GLY A 633 29.52 7.92 7.19
C GLY A 633 29.97 7.63 5.75
N GLY A 634 31.15 8.16 5.38
CA GLY A 634 31.74 7.95 4.05
C GLY A 634 31.07 8.72 2.90
N TYR A 635 30.28 9.75 3.21
CA TYR A 635 29.65 10.64 2.23
C TYR A 635 30.20 12.07 2.32
N GLY A 636 30.47 12.69 1.18
CA GLY A 636 30.77 14.11 1.02
C GLY A 636 29.53 14.87 0.50
N VAL A 637 29.19 15.97 1.17
CA VAL A 637 27.92 16.71 0.95
C VAL A 637 28.10 18.17 0.50
N GLU A 638 29.34 18.62 0.27
CA GLU A 638 29.68 20.02 -0.02
C GLU A 638 28.98 20.55 -1.29
N LYS A 639 28.84 19.67 -2.29
CA LYS A 639 28.24 19.98 -3.58
C LYS A 639 26.80 19.47 -3.71
N THR A 640 26.21 18.89 -2.65
CA THR A 640 24.86 18.30 -2.69
C THR A 640 23.82 19.33 -3.16
N GLY A 641 23.09 18.99 -4.23
CA GLY A 641 22.06 19.82 -4.84
C GLY A 641 22.54 20.89 -5.81
N GLN A 642 23.85 20.98 -6.07
CA GLN A 642 24.43 21.91 -7.06
C GLN A 642 24.34 21.34 -8.47
N VAL A 643 23.96 22.17 -9.45
CA VAL A 643 24.06 21.84 -10.87
C VAL A 643 25.53 21.94 -11.26
N ILE A 644 26.18 20.81 -11.53
CA ILE A 644 27.62 20.74 -11.85
C ILE A 644 27.88 20.80 -13.36
N TRP A 645 26.86 20.55 -14.18
CA TRP A 645 26.92 20.70 -15.63
C TRP A 645 25.51 20.78 -16.22
N GLU A 646 25.34 21.68 -17.19
CA GLU A 646 24.17 21.72 -18.07
C GLU A 646 24.61 21.18 -19.44
N TYR A 647 24.05 20.05 -19.83
CA TYR A 647 24.27 19.43 -21.13
C TYR A 647 23.20 19.93 -22.08
N ASP A 648 23.59 20.55 -23.19
CA ASP A 648 22.71 21.15 -24.18
C ASP A 648 22.15 20.14 -25.21
N GLY A 649 22.53 18.86 -25.08
CA GLY A 649 22.15 17.80 -26.01
C GLY A 649 23.16 17.57 -27.14
N ARG A 650 24.36 18.19 -27.12
CA ARG A 650 25.38 18.10 -28.18
C ARG A 650 26.77 17.65 -27.72
#